data_AF-A0A1Z5TMS0-F1
#
_entry.id   AF-A0A1Z5TMS0-F1
#
_cell.length_a   1.000
_cell.length_b   1.000
_cell.length_c   1.000
_cell.angle_alpha   90.00
_cell.angle_beta   90.00
_cell.angle_gamma   90.00
#
_symmetry.space_group_name_H-M   'P 1'
#
loop_
_entity.id
_entity.type
_entity.pdbx_description
1 polymer ?
#
loop_
_entity_poly.entity_id
_entity_poly.type
_entity_poly.pdbx_seq_one_letter_code
_entity_poly.pdbx_strand_id
1 'polypeptide(L)'
;MVNFTVEEIRGLMDNPANIRNMCVIAHVDHGKSTLTDSLVQRAGIISAKNAGSARFTDTRPDEQERGVTIKSTAISLYGELAEKEDIKDIPVKTDKNEFLVNLIDSPGHVDFSSEVTAALRVTDGALVVVDTIEGVCVQTETVLRQALGERIKPVVVINKVDRALLELQLSKEDLFQNFSRVIESVNVVIATYFDKVLGDVQVMPDRGTVAFGSGLHGWAFTLRQFAGRYAKKFGVDKNKMMERLWGDNFFNPHTKKWTKNGTHEGKQLERAFNQFCLDPIFRIFDSIMNFKKEEIPKILEKLEIKLQGDERDLEGKQLLKVVMRKFLPAADALMEMMILHLPSPITAQKYRMETLYEGPPDDECAIGIRDCDHKGPLMIYVSKMVPTSDKGRFYAFGRVFSGTARSGIKVRIQGPNYIPGKKEDLFIKSIQRTILMMGRYTEPIEDVPSGNILGLVGIDQFLLKSGTLSTSETAHNMRVMKFSVSPVVQRSVEVKNANDLPKLVEGLKRLSKSDPCVLTYLNESGEHVVAGAGELHLEICLKDLEEDHAGVPLRISDPVVQYRETVAGESSMTALSKSPNKHNRIYLTAQPLAEEVCKDIENGKIGPRDDFKARARILADEHGWDVTDARKIWCFGPDTNGANLLVDQTKAVQYLNEIKDSVVSGFQWATKEGPVAEEPMRAVRFNIMDVTLHADAIHRGGGQIIPTARRVLYAATLLADPGLMEPVFLVEIQVPEQAMGGIYGVLTRRRGHVFEETQRPGTPLFTVKAYLPVNESFGFNADLRSHTGGQAFPQSVFDHWEVLPGGSPLDTTTMTGKIVTDMRKRKGIKPEVPGYENYYDKLKIHPYNVVRTHHRPARGLRPQHRAPDHALANRLRPPSLKQNLAYLDDLTRQIAHLDRELKKFHEITEDERKDHVKYRDSTVKRFMHRLGGSRGVEKFETKREKEEREFLDAWQREREAREARAELVEAVKKAKEDKGKLEKEKDRYETAQRELDQLYAEIFEGVTPGLPGEDEREEQVKQARGGFEEAQTGRGREEHALEAVETALGMLRQARADMGDAHDMSRWDMWGGGTFVDLMERDALSKAQNQVTQALRHMDDARKVQPLIRPLDAIDIDQGHFISDVMFDSIFTDMAQNDRIKASEAQVERAVAQLEKTQVPEQQDRVRRAKTEVLLAGQRLESARMELQRIRAEAFEKLAGDDQPPEYSG
;
A
#
# COMPACT_ATOMS: atom_id res chain seq x y z
N MET A 1 -12.86 13.25 43.35
CA MET A 1 -13.34 14.51 42.78
C MET A 1 -12.29 14.96 41.79
N VAL A 2 -12.70 15.38 40.60
CA VAL A 2 -11.80 15.90 39.57
C VAL A 2 -11.16 17.18 40.11
N ASN A 3 -9.89 17.43 39.82
CA ASN A 3 -9.14 18.54 40.43
C ASN A 3 -9.43 19.92 39.80
N PHE A 4 -10.42 20.02 38.91
CA PHE A 4 -10.75 21.24 38.17
C PHE A 4 -12.25 21.33 37.86
N THR A 5 -12.72 22.54 37.59
CA THR A 5 -14.10 22.87 37.20
C THR A 5 -14.21 23.14 35.69
N VAL A 6 -15.43 23.06 35.16
CA VAL A 6 -15.70 23.39 33.73
C VAL A 6 -15.42 24.87 33.44
N GLU A 7 -15.67 25.76 34.41
CA GLU A 7 -15.39 27.19 34.29
C GLU A 7 -13.89 27.47 34.16
N GLU A 8 -13.05 26.78 34.94
CA GLU A 8 -11.59 26.87 34.82
C GLU A 8 -11.10 26.37 33.45
N ILE A 9 -11.61 25.23 32.97
CA ILE A 9 -11.29 24.76 31.61
C ILE A 9 -11.68 25.80 30.57
N ARG A 10 -12.91 26.33 30.64
CA ARG A 10 -13.38 27.35 29.71
C ARG A 10 -12.49 28.60 29.74
N GLY A 11 -12.03 29.04 30.91
CA GLY A 11 -11.10 30.16 31.04
C GLY A 11 -9.72 29.89 30.43
N LEU A 12 -9.24 28.65 30.47
CA LEU A 12 -7.98 28.25 29.81
C LEU A 12 -8.11 28.19 28.29
N MET A 13 -9.29 27.85 27.76
CA MET A 13 -9.54 27.80 26.31
C MET A 13 -9.32 29.16 25.63
N ASP A 14 -9.48 30.28 26.35
CA ASP A 14 -9.26 31.64 25.83
C ASP A 14 -7.79 31.99 25.59
N ASN A 15 -6.84 31.18 26.10
CA ASN A 15 -5.41 31.38 25.88
C ASN A 15 -4.81 30.22 25.08
N PRO A 16 -4.84 30.29 23.74
CA PRO A 16 -4.32 29.21 22.90
C PRO A 16 -2.81 28.99 23.03
N ALA A 17 -2.05 29.92 23.62
CA ALA A 17 -0.63 29.70 23.90
C ALA A 17 -0.39 28.63 24.98
N ASN A 18 -1.35 28.43 25.88
CA ASN A 18 -1.29 27.47 26.98
C ASN A 18 -2.07 26.18 26.69
N ILE A 19 -2.52 25.99 25.45
CA ILE A 19 -3.17 24.75 25.00
C ILE A 19 -2.13 23.84 24.37
N ARG A 20 -2.22 22.53 24.63
CA ARG A 20 -1.49 21.48 23.90
C ARG A 20 -2.48 20.45 23.39
N ASN A 21 -2.59 20.30 22.08
CA ASN A 21 -3.40 19.24 21.46
C ASN A 21 -2.47 18.10 21.06
N MET A 22 -2.70 16.91 21.57
CA MET A 22 -1.81 15.79 21.29
C MET A 22 -2.53 14.45 21.20
N CYS A 23 -1.89 13.48 20.55
CA CYS A 23 -2.34 12.09 20.52
C CYS A 23 -1.23 11.14 20.99
N VAL A 24 -1.62 9.98 21.49
CA VAL A 24 -0.66 8.94 21.88
C VAL A 24 -0.53 7.91 20.76
N ILE A 25 0.68 7.77 20.22
CA ILE A 25 1.04 6.81 19.18
C ILE A 25 1.80 5.67 19.83
N ALA A 26 1.38 4.45 19.59
CA ALA A 26 2.09 3.27 20.07
C ALA A 26 1.73 2.07 19.20
N HIS A 27 2.65 1.11 19.14
CA HIS A 27 2.33 -0.23 18.69
C HIS A 27 1.35 -0.91 19.67
N VAL A 28 0.68 -1.97 19.21
CA VAL A 28 -0.12 -2.85 20.06
C VAL A 28 0.73 -3.36 21.24
N ASP A 29 0.13 -3.44 22.42
CA ASP A 29 0.77 -3.93 23.66
C ASP A 29 2.00 -3.15 24.17
N HIS A 30 2.39 -2.03 23.57
CA HIS A 30 3.44 -1.15 24.12
C HIS A 30 3.03 -0.39 25.40
N GLY A 31 1.82 -0.61 25.92
CA GLY A 31 1.34 -0.05 27.19
C GLY A 31 0.77 1.37 27.09
N LYS A 32 0.21 1.74 25.93
CA LYS A 32 -0.43 3.03 25.66
C LYS A 32 -1.55 3.37 26.66
N SER A 33 -2.58 2.54 26.74
CA SER A 33 -3.73 2.77 27.64
C SER A 33 -3.35 2.79 29.12
N THR A 34 -2.32 2.04 29.50
CA THR A 34 -1.79 2.02 30.87
C THR A 34 -1.05 3.33 31.21
N LEU A 35 -0.37 3.91 30.22
CA LEU A 35 0.32 5.20 30.37
C LEU A 35 -0.69 6.35 30.43
N THR A 36 -1.72 6.34 29.57
CA THR A 36 -2.79 7.35 29.58
C THR A 36 -3.58 7.30 30.89
N ASP A 37 -3.87 6.12 31.41
CA ASP A 37 -4.49 5.95 32.74
C ASP A 37 -3.71 6.67 33.85
N SER A 38 -2.37 6.66 33.79
CA SER A 38 -1.53 7.35 34.78
C SER A 38 -1.73 8.87 34.73
N LEU A 39 -1.88 9.45 33.53
CA LEU A 39 -2.18 10.87 33.34
C LEU A 39 -3.59 11.22 33.84
N VAL A 40 -4.58 10.40 33.49
CA VAL A 40 -5.99 10.58 33.91
C VAL A 40 -6.14 10.45 35.43
N GLN A 41 -5.35 9.58 36.06
CA GLN A 41 -5.32 9.46 37.51
C GLN A 41 -4.78 10.72 38.19
N ARG A 42 -3.72 11.35 37.65
CA ARG A 42 -3.19 12.62 38.18
C ARG A 42 -4.20 13.76 38.07
N ALA A 43 -5.00 13.76 37.01
CA ALA A 43 -6.10 14.71 36.84
C ALA A 43 -7.26 14.54 37.85
N GLY A 44 -7.23 13.49 38.69
CA GLY A 44 -8.27 13.23 39.69
C GLY A 44 -9.54 12.61 39.12
N ILE A 45 -9.52 12.18 37.87
CA ILE A 45 -10.64 11.55 37.16
C ILE A 45 -10.81 10.09 37.60
N ILE A 46 -9.71 9.39 37.89
CA ILE A 46 -9.70 7.97 38.34
C ILE A 46 -9.00 7.85 39.71
N SER A 47 -9.44 6.89 40.52
CA SER A 47 -8.79 6.56 41.80
C SER A 47 -7.43 5.88 41.61
N ALA A 48 -6.48 6.12 42.52
CA ALA A 48 -5.12 5.56 42.46
C ALA A 48 -5.05 4.03 42.50
N LYS A 49 -6.09 3.35 43.03
CA LYS A 49 -6.21 1.88 43.07
C LYS A 49 -6.61 1.28 41.71
N ASN A 50 -7.34 2.03 40.90
CA ASN A 50 -7.86 1.58 39.61
C ASN A 50 -6.97 1.98 38.43
N ALA A 51 -5.94 2.81 38.66
CA ALA A 51 -5.02 3.26 37.62
C ALA A 51 -4.16 2.11 37.07
N GLY A 52 -4.21 1.92 35.74
CA GLY A 52 -3.46 0.90 35.01
C GLY A 52 -4.20 -0.42 34.84
N SER A 53 -5.30 -0.65 35.57
CA SER A 53 -6.19 -1.81 35.38
C SER A 53 -7.56 -1.41 34.82
N ALA A 54 -8.03 -0.19 35.11
CA ALA A 54 -9.33 0.28 34.65
C ALA A 54 -9.38 0.63 33.17
N ARG A 55 -8.26 1.06 32.56
CA ARG A 55 -8.16 1.44 31.14
C ARG A 55 -9.32 2.35 30.74
N PHE A 56 -9.38 3.53 31.33
CA PHE A 56 -10.56 4.40 31.27
C PHE A 56 -10.90 4.86 29.84
N THR A 57 -9.87 5.02 29.01
CA THR A 57 -9.98 5.35 27.59
C THR A 57 -10.57 4.23 26.74
N ASP A 58 -10.48 2.98 27.20
CA ASP A 58 -11.12 1.82 26.58
C ASP A 58 -12.58 1.77 27.06
N THR A 59 -13.45 2.49 26.35
CA THR A 59 -14.84 2.73 26.76
C THR A 59 -15.76 1.55 26.48
N ARG A 60 -15.42 0.72 25.49
CA ARG A 60 -16.26 -0.40 25.06
C ARG A 60 -15.94 -1.68 25.85
N PRO A 61 -16.93 -2.57 26.08
CA PRO A 61 -16.69 -3.85 26.76
C PRO A 61 -15.69 -4.76 26.03
N ASP A 62 -15.74 -4.79 24.70
CA ASP A 62 -14.85 -5.60 23.86
C ASP A 62 -13.41 -5.06 23.84
N GLU A 63 -13.21 -3.75 23.91
CA GLU A 63 -11.87 -3.14 24.12
C GLU A 63 -11.26 -3.63 25.44
N GLN A 64 -12.03 -3.65 26.53
CA GLN A 64 -11.56 -4.09 27.83
C GLN A 64 -11.26 -5.60 27.88
N GLU A 65 -12.09 -6.41 27.24
CA GLU A 65 -11.91 -7.88 27.15
C GLU A 65 -10.69 -8.25 26.31
N ARG A 66 -10.54 -7.65 25.11
CA ARG A 66 -9.43 -7.93 24.19
C ARG A 66 -8.13 -7.22 24.58
N GLY A 67 -8.23 -6.15 25.36
CA GLY A 67 -7.12 -5.30 25.77
C GLY A 67 -6.50 -4.44 24.69
N VAL A 68 -7.27 -4.13 23.65
CA VAL A 68 -6.86 -3.27 22.54
C VAL A 68 -7.81 -2.09 22.42
N THR A 69 -7.28 -0.89 22.18
CA THR A 69 -8.09 0.30 21.88
C THR A 69 -8.60 0.23 20.45
N ILE A 70 -9.92 0.38 20.27
CA ILE A 70 -10.61 0.28 18.97
C ILE A 70 -11.06 1.68 18.51
N LYS A 71 -11.67 2.49 19.38
CA LYS A 71 -12.18 3.83 19.05
C LYS A 71 -11.36 4.91 19.75
N SER A 72 -11.05 5.97 19.00
CA SER A 72 -10.32 7.12 19.57
C SER A 72 -11.19 7.88 20.57
N THR A 73 -10.65 8.18 21.76
CA THR A 73 -11.33 8.97 22.80
C THR A 73 -10.51 10.20 23.20
N ALA A 74 -11.19 11.32 23.45
CA ALA A 74 -10.56 12.58 23.81
C ALA A 74 -10.76 12.90 25.29
N ILE A 75 -9.70 13.33 25.96
CA ILE A 75 -9.68 13.72 27.37
C ILE A 75 -8.96 15.06 27.49
N SER A 76 -9.55 15.98 28.25
CA SER A 76 -8.87 17.23 28.62
C SER A 76 -8.21 17.07 29.99
N LEU A 77 -6.94 17.46 30.09
CA LEU A 77 -6.14 17.40 31.31
C LEU A 77 -5.74 18.81 31.73
N TYR A 78 -5.91 19.11 33.02
CA TYR A 78 -5.36 20.31 33.63
C TYR A 78 -3.91 20.06 34.04
N GLY A 79 -3.00 20.92 33.57
CA GLY A 79 -1.57 20.86 33.87
C GLY A 79 -1.06 22.12 34.54
N GLU A 80 -0.21 21.96 35.53
CA GLU A 80 0.54 23.06 36.15
C GLU A 80 2.02 22.67 36.23
N LEU A 81 2.92 23.58 35.86
CA LEU A 81 4.36 23.37 36.04
C LEU A 81 4.73 23.63 37.50
N ALA A 82 5.59 22.78 38.05
CA ALA A 82 5.98 22.83 39.46
C ALA A 82 6.85 24.05 39.79
N GLU A 83 7.82 24.39 38.93
CA GLU A 83 8.68 25.58 39.09
C GLU A 83 8.24 26.67 38.10
N LYS A 84 7.79 27.82 38.59
CA LYS A 84 7.39 28.96 37.71
C LYS A 84 8.53 29.46 36.82
N GLU A 85 9.78 29.18 37.17
CA GLU A 85 10.95 29.48 36.34
C GLU A 85 10.99 28.64 35.06
N ASP A 86 10.41 27.44 35.06
CA ASP A 86 10.34 26.56 33.88
C ASP A 86 9.52 27.17 32.74
N ILE A 87 8.66 28.15 33.01
CA ILE A 87 7.91 28.90 31.99
C ILE A 87 8.89 29.60 31.02
N LYS A 88 10.08 30.01 31.48
CA LYS A 88 11.09 30.66 30.64
C LYS A 88 11.67 29.73 29.58
N ASP A 89 11.60 28.42 29.79
CA ASP A 89 12.10 27.42 28.85
C ASP A 89 11.07 27.10 27.75
N ILE A 90 9.85 27.63 27.85
CA ILE A 90 8.84 27.53 26.79
C ILE A 90 9.20 28.52 25.68
N PRO A 91 9.37 28.07 24.41
CA PRO A 91 9.75 28.96 23.31
C PRO A 91 8.75 30.10 23.01
N VAL A 92 7.49 29.90 23.37
CA VAL A 92 6.41 30.87 23.21
C VAL A 92 6.22 31.63 24.51
N LYS A 93 6.11 32.96 24.41
CA LYS A 93 5.83 33.80 25.58
C LYS A 93 4.49 33.41 26.21
N THR A 94 4.55 32.80 27.39
CA THR A 94 3.40 32.39 28.19
C THR A 94 3.47 33.08 29.54
N ASP A 95 2.41 33.80 29.91
CA ASP A 95 2.38 34.60 31.15
C ASP A 95 1.75 33.82 32.34
N LYS A 96 1.06 32.71 32.07
CA LYS A 96 0.33 31.89 33.07
C LYS A 96 0.93 30.49 33.22
N ASN A 97 0.92 29.96 34.45
CA ASN A 97 1.46 28.64 34.82
C ASN A 97 0.51 27.47 34.55
N GLU A 98 -0.73 27.75 34.15
CA GLU A 98 -1.82 26.80 34.01
C GLU A 98 -1.99 26.43 32.53
N PHE A 99 -2.10 25.15 32.23
CA PHE A 99 -2.12 24.61 30.86
C PHE A 99 -3.28 23.64 30.67
N LEU A 100 -3.87 23.69 29.47
CA LEU A 100 -4.89 22.74 29.03
C LEU A 100 -4.26 21.76 28.04
N VAL A 101 -4.18 20.48 28.40
CA VAL A 101 -3.64 19.43 27.54
C VAL A 101 -4.79 18.55 27.06
N ASN A 102 -5.11 18.63 25.78
CA ASN A 102 -6.10 17.78 25.14
C ASN A 102 -5.38 16.53 24.61
N LEU A 103 -5.68 15.39 25.22
CA LEU A 103 -5.14 14.08 24.87
C LEU A 103 -6.17 13.29 24.08
N ILE A 104 -5.80 12.83 22.89
CA ILE A 104 -6.57 11.86 22.11
C ILE A 104 -5.87 10.51 22.18
N ASP A 105 -6.54 9.52 22.76
CA ASP A 105 -6.05 8.16 22.79
C ASP A 105 -6.44 7.47 21.48
N SER A 106 -5.47 7.22 20.59
CA SER A 106 -5.72 6.64 19.27
C SER A 106 -5.41 5.14 19.25
N PRO A 107 -6.13 4.30 18.47
CA PRO A 107 -5.87 2.86 18.37
C PRO A 107 -4.41 2.49 18.06
N GLY A 108 -3.94 1.37 18.62
CA GLY A 108 -2.61 0.85 18.30
C GLY A 108 -2.63 -0.17 17.16
N HIS A 109 -3.75 -0.84 16.94
CA HIS A 109 -3.85 -1.93 15.96
C HIS A 109 -3.96 -1.39 14.52
N VAL A 110 -3.25 -2.01 13.57
CA VAL A 110 -3.16 -1.57 12.16
C VAL A 110 -4.55 -1.39 11.52
N ASP A 111 -5.46 -2.34 11.76
CA ASP A 111 -6.81 -2.32 11.20
C ASP A 111 -7.63 -1.06 11.52
N PHE A 112 -7.28 -0.33 12.60
CA PHE A 112 -7.93 0.92 13.01
C PHE A 112 -7.07 2.15 12.70
N SER A 113 -6.13 2.05 11.76
CA SER A 113 -5.27 3.17 11.35
C SER A 113 -6.05 4.41 10.87
N SER A 114 -7.26 4.25 10.35
CA SER A 114 -8.12 5.36 9.95
C SER A 114 -8.54 6.27 11.11
N GLU A 115 -8.80 5.68 12.27
CA GLU A 115 -9.06 6.39 13.52
C GLU A 115 -7.82 7.16 13.99
N VAL A 116 -6.63 6.58 13.78
CA VAL A 116 -5.35 7.24 14.10
C VAL A 116 -5.11 8.45 13.18
N THR A 117 -5.32 8.32 11.87
CA THR A 117 -5.22 9.44 10.93
C THR A 117 -6.19 10.57 11.27
N ALA A 118 -7.43 10.23 11.69
CA ALA A 118 -8.41 11.21 12.13
C ALA A 118 -8.00 11.97 13.41
N ALA A 119 -7.33 11.29 14.33
CA ALA A 119 -6.77 11.92 15.53
C ALA A 119 -5.58 12.84 15.19
N LEU A 120 -4.64 12.39 14.37
CA LEU A 120 -3.46 13.17 13.96
C LEU A 120 -3.83 14.51 13.31
N ARG A 121 -4.91 14.53 12.53
CA ARG A 121 -5.32 15.76 11.83
C ARG A 121 -5.71 16.89 12.78
N VAL A 122 -6.24 16.58 13.96
CA VAL A 122 -6.71 17.59 14.93
C VAL A 122 -5.67 17.92 16.01
N THR A 123 -4.58 17.16 16.11
CA THR A 123 -3.51 17.34 17.12
C THR A 123 -2.31 18.10 16.58
N ASP A 124 -1.55 18.74 17.47
CA ASP A 124 -0.34 19.53 17.16
C ASP A 124 0.96 18.80 17.55
N GLY A 125 0.87 17.88 18.51
CA GLY A 125 1.96 17.04 18.99
C GLY A 125 1.59 15.57 19.08
N ALA A 126 2.59 14.70 19.17
CA ALA A 126 2.38 13.27 19.37
C ALA A 126 3.31 12.70 20.44
N LEU A 127 2.77 11.88 21.34
CA LEU A 127 3.52 11.11 22.33
C LEU A 127 3.72 9.70 21.79
N VAL A 128 4.95 9.37 21.42
CA VAL A 128 5.32 8.06 20.84
C VAL A 128 5.77 7.14 21.95
N VAL A 129 5.06 6.04 22.17
CA VAL A 129 5.36 5.03 23.20
C VAL A 129 6.06 3.84 22.56
N VAL A 130 7.29 3.59 23.01
CA VAL A 130 8.17 2.55 22.48
C VAL A 130 8.53 1.58 23.60
N ASP A 131 8.40 0.28 23.37
CA ASP A 131 8.83 -0.72 24.34
C ASP A 131 10.37 -0.73 24.43
N THR A 132 10.91 -0.86 25.64
CA THR A 132 12.35 -1.02 25.86
C THR A 132 12.91 -2.30 25.22
N ILE A 133 12.13 -3.39 25.22
CA ILE A 133 12.57 -4.70 24.76
C ILE A 133 12.30 -4.86 23.26
N GLU A 134 11.07 -4.61 22.84
CA GLU A 134 10.71 -4.74 21.43
C GLU A 134 11.37 -3.60 20.64
N GLY A 135 11.25 -2.35 21.07
CA GLY A 135 11.79 -1.20 20.33
C GLY A 135 10.81 -0.68 19.28
N VAL A 136 11.31 -0.15 18.17
CA VAL A 136 10.47 0.42 17.10
C VAL A 136 9.97 -0.71 16.20
N CYS A 137 8.65 -0.78 16.01
CA CYS A 137 7.97 -1.76 15.15
C CYS A 137 7.26 -1.05 13.98
N VAL A 138 6.78 -1.79 12.96
CA VAL A 138 6.19 -1.21 11.73
C VAL A 138 5.03 -0.24 12.00
N GLN A 139 4.17 -0.49 13.00
CA GLN A 139 3.10 0.45 13.34
C GLN A 139 3.64 1.77 13.87
N THR A 140 4.63 1.73 14.77
CA THR A 140 5.25 2.93 15.32
C THR A 140 5.86 3.76 14.20
N GLU A 141 6.59 3.13 13.28
CA GLU A 141 7.17 3.79 12.12
C GLU A 141 6.10 4.37 11.18
N THR A 142 5.09 3.56 10.82
CA THR A 142 4.02 3.96 9.88
C THR A 142 3.23 5.16 10.40
N VAL A 143 2.84 5.12 11.68
CA VAL A 143 2.06 6.21 12.28
C VAL A 143 2.95 7.43 12.55
N LEU A 144 4.21 7.24 12.95
CA LEU A 144 5.16 8.35 13.09
C LEU A 144 5.40 9.04 11.75
N ARG A 145 5.55 8.30 10.66
CA ARG A 145 5.64 8.83 9.30
C ARG A 145 4.41 9.66 8.93
N GLN A 146 3.21 9.15 9.22
CA GLN A 146 1.97 9.91 9.00
C GLN A 146 1.94 11.20 9.82
N ALA A 147 2.37 11.14 11.10
CA ALA A 147 2.43 12.30 11.97
C ALA A 147 3.39 13.37 11.43
N LEU A 148 4.57 12.96 10.96
CA LEU A 148 5.56 13.86 10.34
C LEU A 148 5.04 14.48 9.04
N GLY A 149 4.34 13.71 8.19
CA GLY A 149 3.68 14.22 6.98
C GLY A 149 2.59 15.26 7.27
N GLU A 150 1.94 15.18 8.43
CA GLU A 150 1.00 16.17 8.95
C GLU A 150 1.67 17.33 9.72
N ARG A 151 3.01 17.37 9.71
CA ARG A 151 3.89 18.33 10.42
C ARG A 151 3.65 18.34 11.94
N ILE A 152 3.45 17.17 12.54
CA ILE A 152 3.26 17.00 13.99
C ILE A 152 4.61 16.77 14.67
N LYS A 153 4.83 17.42 15.83
CA LYS A 153 6.07 17.25 16.59
C LYS A 153 6.00 16.03 17.52
N PRO A 154 6.92 15.05 17.40
CA PRO A 154 6.95 13.88 18.28
C PRO A 154 7.74 14.15 19.58
N VAL A 155 7.33 13.49 20.66
CA VAL A 155 8.10 13.27 21.89
C VAL A 155 8.03 11.78 22.24
N VAL A 156 9.07 11.20 22.83
CA VAL A 156 9.17 9.75 23.01
C VAL A 156 9.12 9.33 24.47
N VAL A 157 8.42 8.23 24.75
CA VAL A 157 8.45 7.52 26.02
C VAL A 157 8.93 6.10 25.77
N ILE A 158 10.05 5.75 26.39
CA ILE A 158 10.52 4.36 26.44
C ILE A 158 9.85 3.69 27.65
N ASN A 159 8.93 2.78 27.36
CA ASN A 159 8.07 2.10 28.32
C ASN A 159 8.54 0.66 28.60
N LYS A 160 7.93 0.02 29.60
CA LYS A 160 8.24 -1.33 30.08
C LYS A 160 9.69 -1.54 30.55
N VAL A 161 10.34 -0.48 31.04
CA VAL A 161 11.70 -0.56 31.61
C VAL A 161 11.77 -1.56 32.78
N ASP A 162 10.66 -1.78 33.48
CA ASP A 162 10.56 -2.78 34.55
C ASP A 162 10.84 -4.20 34.09
N ARG A 163 10.48 -4.59 32.86
CA ARG A 163 10.79 -5.92 32.30
C ARG A 163 12.29 -6.08 32.05
N ALA A 164 12.95 -5.04 31.55
CA ALA A 164 14.39 -5.05 31.36
C ALA A 164 15.16 -5.20 32.70
N LEU A 165 14.63 -4.63 33.78
CA LEU A 165 15.21 -4.70 35.12
C LEU A 165 14.90 -6.02 35.85
N LEU A 166 13.66 -6.51 35.76
CA LEU A 166 13.18 -7.66 36.56
C LEU A 166 13.27 -9.00 35.82
N GLU A 167 12.95 -9.02 34.52
CA GLU A 167 12.89 -10.25 33.72
C GLU A 167 14.24 -10.53 33.05
N LEU A 168 14.78 -9.55 32.32
CA LEU A 168 16.05 -9.69 31.60
C LEU A 168 17.28 -9.44 32.47
N GLN A 169 17.11 -8.75 33.61
CA GLN A 169 18.17 -8.40 34.56
C GLN A 169 19.41 -7.76 33.87
N LEU A 170 19.16 -6.84 32.93
CA LEU A 170 20.25 -6.19 32.18
C LEU A 170 21.17 -5.39 33.09
N SER A 171 22.45 -5.32 32.72
CA SER A 171 23.39 -4.42 33.39
C SER A 171 23.06 -2.95 33.11
N LYS A 172 23.57 -2.03 33.94
CA LYS A 172 23.36 -0.59 33.76
C LYS A 172 23.83 -0.09 32.39
N GLU A 173 24.98 -0.57 31.92
CA GLU A 173 25.52 -0.16 30.62
C GLU A 173 24.74 -0.80 29.46
N ASP A 174 24.36 -2.07 29.55
CA ASP A 174 23.56 -2.72 28.50
C ASP A 174 22.20 -2.04 28.35
N LEU A 175 21.57 -1.65 29.46
CA LEU A 175 20.31 -0.91 29.46
C LEU A 175 20.47 0.48 28.83
N PHE A 176 21.55 1.21 29.13
CA PHE A 176 21.85 2.50 28.51
C PHE A 176 22.09 2.37 26.99
N GLN A 177 22.88 1.37 26.57
CA GLN A 177 23.13 1.11 25.16
C GLN A 177 21.84 0.71 24.43
N ASN A 178 20.96 -0.04 25.09
CA ASN A 178 19.66 -0.38 24.55
C ASN A 178 18.77 0.86 24.38
N PHE A 179 18.69 1.74 25.39
CA PHE A 179 17.99 3.02 25.27
C PHE A 179 18.52 3.87 24.11
N SER A 180 19.84 3.97 23.98
CA SER A 180 20.48 4.73 22.90
C SER A 180 20.11 4.19 21.53
N ARG A 181 20.16 2.85 21.35
CA ARG A 181 19.74 2.19 20.09
C ARG A 181 18.26 2.42 19.76
N VAL A 182 17.38 2.38 20.75
CA VAL A 182 15.94 2.65 20.55
C VAL A 182 15.71 4.09 20.11
N ILE A 183 16.38 5.05 20.75
CA ILE A 183 16.29 6.48 20.40
C ILE A 183 16.83 6.73 18.98
N GLU A 184 17.98 6.14 18.66
CA GLU A 184 18.58 6.22 17.33
C GLU A 184 17.65 5.67 16.25
N SER A 185 17.03 4.51 16.50
CA SER A 185 16.05 3.92 15.57
C SER A 185 14.86 4.86 15.31
N VAL A 186 14.35 5.54 16.33
CA VAL A 186 13.30 6.56 16.15
C VAL A 186 13.82 7.75 15.33
N ASN A 187 15.03 8.22 15.61
CA ASN A 187 15.62 9.36 14.90
C ASN A 187 15.95 9.05 13.44
N VAL A 188 16.26 7.81 13.08
CA VAL A 188 16.41 7.38 11.68
C VAL A 188 15.10 7.56 10.92
N VAL A 189 13.97 7.16 11.51
CA VAL A 189 12.64 7.40 10.91
C VAL A 189 12.37 8.90 10.76
N ILE A 190 12.64 9.69 11.80
CA ILE A 190 12.44 11.15 11.76
C ILE A 190 13.30 11.81 10.69
N ALA A 191 14.58 11.42 10.58
CA ALA A 191 15.52 11.96 9.60
C ALA A 191 15.15 11.58 8.16
N THR A 192 14.60 10.39 7.96
CA THR A 192 14.16 9.90 6.64
C THR A 192 13.01 10.73 6.08
N TYR A 193 12.09 11.18 6.95
CA TYR A 193 10.91 11.97 6.58
C TYR A 193 11.04 13.45 6.98
N PHE A 194 12.25 14.00 6.87
CA PHE A 194 12.53 15.39 7.23
C PHE A 194 11.75 16.40 6.38
N ASP A 195 11.03 17.31 7.03
CA ASP A 195 10.40 18.48 6.41
C ASP A 195 11.16 19.75 6.81
N LYS A 196 11.67 20.49 5.82
CA LYS A 196 12.40 21.76 6.01
C LYS A 196 11.63 22.79 6.82
N VAL A 197 10.29 22.82 6.68
CA VAL A 197 9.42 23.78 7.37
C VAL A 197 9.26 23.42 8.84
N LEU A 198 9.23 22.12 9.16
CA LEU A 198 9.10 21.64 10.55
C LEU A 198 10.41 21.82 11.34
N GLY A 199 11.55 21.77 10.65
CA GLY A 199 12.89 21.89 11.22
C GLY A 199 13.36 20.60 11.88
N ASP A 200 14.43 20.70 12.69
CA ASP A 200 14.94 19.55 13.44
C ASP A 200 13.95 19.18 14.56
N VAL A 201 13.35 18.00 14.43
CA VAL A 201 12.44 17.39 15.41
C VAL A 201 12.98 16.05 15.92
N GLN A 202 14.28 15.81 15.78
CA GLN A 202 14.92 14.65 16.39
C GLN A 202 14.78 14.69 17.90
N VAL A 203 14.55 13.51 18.48
CA VAL A 203 14.33 13.33 19.91
C VAL A 203 15.62 12.96 20.59
N MET A 204 15.99 13.71 21.62
CA MET A 204 17.21 13.47 22.39
C MET A 204 16.95 13.61 23.90
N PRO A 205 17.50 12.72 24.76
CA PRO A 205 17.28 12.79 26.20
C PRO A 205 17.83 14.06 26.87
N ASP A 206 18.98 14.54 26.41
CA ASP A 206 19.64 15.77 26.89
C ASP A 206 18.84 17.04 26.59
N ARG A 207 17.97 17.01 25.57
CA ARG A 207 16.98 18.05 25.28
C ARG A 207 15.68 17.90 26.06
N GLY A 208 15.49 16.79 26.78
CA GLY A 208 14.27 16.53 27.58
C GLY A 208 13.08 15.96 26.80
N THR A 209 13.24 15.64 25.52
CA THR A 209 12.16 15.12 24.65
C THR A 209 11.94 13.60 24.78
N VAL A 210 12.70 12.93 25.65
CA VAL A 210 12.63 11.50 25.91
C VAL A 210 12.37 11.25 27.40
N ALA A 211 11.35 10.45 27.69
CA ALA A 211 11.07 9.93 29.03
C ALA A 211 11.32 8.41 29.10
N PHE A 212 11.75 7.92 30.25
CA PHE A 212 11.98 6.49 30.52
C PHE A 212 11.08 6.05 31.67
N GLY A 213 10.41 4.91 31.55
CA GLY A 213 9.57 4.44 32.64
C GLY A 213 8.78 3.15 32.42
N SER A 214 7.79 2.96 33.28
CA SER A 214 6.85 1.85 33.25
C SER A 214 5.45 2.37 33.58
N GLY A 215 4.56 2.32 32.59
CA GLY A 215 3.14 2.65 32.77
C GLY A 215 2.45 1.72 33.77
N LEU A 216 2.81 0.43 33.80
CA LEU A 216 2.19 -0.57 34.70
C LEU A 216 2.47 -0.28 36.17
N HIS A 217 3.71 0.09 36.48
CA HIS A 217 4.09 0.50 37.83
C HIS A 217 3.77 1.97 38.10
N GLY A 218 3.55 2.79 37.08
CA GLY A 218 3.15 4.19 37.20
C GLY A 218 4.30 5.15 37.52
N TRP A 219 5.52 4.80 37.12
CA TRP A 219 6.69 5.66 37.27
C TRP A 219 7.34 5.98 35.92
N ALA A 220 7.79 7.21 35.75
CA ALA A 220 8.58 7.63 34.59
C ALA A 220 9.41 8.86 34.98
N PHE A 221 10.48 9.09 34.24
CA PHE A 221 11.33 10.25 34.44
C PHE A 221 11.90 10.78 33.12
N THR A 222 12.19 12.08 33.10
CA THR A 222 13.05 12.72 32.10
C THR A 222 14.39 13.07 32.74
N LEU A 223 15.42 13.33 31.93
CA LEU A 223 16.70 13.81 32.46
C LEU A 223 16.57 15.14 33.20
N ARG A 224 15.58 15.95 32.84
CA ARG A 224 15.31 17.25 33.44
C ARG A 224 15.02 17.16 34.94
N GLN A 225 14.27 16.13 35.36
CA GLN A 225 13.94 15.92 36.78
C GLN A 225 15.20 15.60 37.61
N PHE A 226 16.08 14.75 37.09
CA PHE A 226 17.36 14.44 37.74
C PHE A 226 18.33 15.63 37.68
N ALA A 227 18.36 16.35 36.57
CA ALA A 227 19.14 17.57 36.44
C ALA A 227 18.72 18.62 37.48
N GLY A 228 17.42 18.84 37.70
CA GLY A 228 16.94 19.76 38.75
C GLY A 228 17.39 19.35 40.16
N ARG A 229 17.43 18.04 40.45
CA ARG A 229 17.90 17.50 41.74
C ARG A 229 19.42 17.64 41.92
N TYR A 230 20.21 17.48 40.86
CA TYR A 230 21.67 17.49 40.93
C TYR A 230 22.31 18.84 40.63
N ALA A 231 21.70 19.68 39.79
CA ALA A 231 22.15 21.04 39.46
C ALA A 231 22.42 21.87 40.72
N LYS A 232 21.47 21.87 41.67
CA LYS A 232 21.58 22.55 42.96
C LYS A 232 22.74 21.99 43.81
N LYS A 233 23.04 20.69 43.73
CA LYS A 233 24.12 20.04 44.49
C LYS A 233 25.51 20.30 43.89
N PHE A 234 25.62 20.38 42.57
CA PHE A 234 26.88 20.60 41.87
C PHE A 234 27.16 22.08 41.58
N GLY A 235 26.19 22.98 41.80
CA GLY A 235 26.32 24.41 41.47
C GLY A 235 26.40 24.66 39.97
N VAL A 236 25.73 23.83 39.17
CA VAL A 236 25.73 23.90 37.69
C VAL A 236 24.32 24.23 37.23
N ASP A 237 24.20 24.96 36.12
CA ASP A 237 22.93 25.22 35.47
C ASP A 237 22.17 23.93 35.09
N LYS A 238 20.83 23.96 35.14
CA LYS A 238 19.95 22.80 34.88
C LYS A 238 20.17 22.24 33.47
N ASN A 239 20.27 23.09 32.44
CA ASN A 239 20.44 22.65 31.06
C ASN A 239 21.84 22.05 30.83
N LYS A 240 22.90 22.70 31.35
CA LYS A 240 24.26 22.14 31.31
C LYS A 240 24.39 20.83 32.07
N MET A 241 23.62 20.65 33.14
CA MET A 241 23.59 19.38 33.88
C MET A 241 22.91 18.28 33.04
N MET A 242 21.85 18.57 32.29
CA MET A 242 21.20 17.61 31.40
C MET A 242 22.16 17.09 30.33
N GLU A 243 22.91 17.97 29.66
CA GLU A 243 23.93 17.59 28.67
C GLU A 243 24.97 16.63 29.25
N ARG A 244 25.38 16.85 30.50
CA ARG A 244 26.36 16.00 31.20
C ARG A 244 25.82 14.66 31.66
N LEU A 245 24.51 14.52 31.81
CA LEU A 245 23.88 13.28 32.29
C LEU A 245 23.72 12.24 31.18
N TRP A 246 23.77 12.63 29.91
CA TRP A 246 23.61 11.73 28.76
C TRP A 246 24.91 11.57 27.95
N GLY A 247 24.99 10.53 27.12
CA GLY A 247 26.11 10.30 26.21
C GLY A 247 27.39 9.84 26.90
N ASP A 248 28.53 10.04 26.23
CA ASP A 248 29.89 9.70 26.69
C ASP A 248 30.43 10.71 27.71
N ASN A 249 29.65 10.94 28.76
CA ASN A 249 30.02 11.76 29.89
C ASN A 249 30.21 10.87 31.13
N PHE A 250 31.35 11.05 31.81
CA PHE A 250 31.73 10.29 32.99
C PHE A 250 32.05 11.24 34.13
N PHE A 251 31.64 10.88 35.35
CA PHE A 251 31.99 11.63 36.55
C PHE A 251 32.97 10.83 37.39
N ASN A 252 34.15 11.39 37.62
CA ASN A 252 35.16 10.75 38.44
C ASN A 252 34.94 11.13 39.92
N PRO A 253 34.59 10.18 40.81
CA PRO A 253 34.32 10.49 42.22
C PRO A 253 35.56 10.95 42.99
N HIS A 254 36.76 10.57 42.55
CA HIS A 254 38.02 10.91 43.21
C HIS A 254 38.45 12.34 42.88
N THR A 255 38.42 12.71 41.60
CA THR A 255 38.81 14.06 41.16
C THR A 255 37.66 15.07 41.22
N LYS A 256 36.41 14.58 41.38
CA LYS A 256 35.16 15.36 41.31
C LYS A 256 35.02 16.17 40.02
N LYS A 257 35.64 15.70 38.94
CA LYS A 257 35.62 16.33 37.61
C LYS A 257 34.84 15.48 36.62
N TRP A 258 34.23 16.17 35.66
CA TRP A 258 33.61 15.58 34.49
C TRP A 258 34.67 15.30 33.43
N THR A 259 34.58 14.17 32.76
CA THR A 259 35.49 13.76 31.68
C THR A 259 34.70 13.04 30.60
N LYS A 260 35.15 13.17 29.35
CA LYS A 260 34.64 12.38 28.21
C LYS A 260 35.39 11.06 28.04
N ASN A 261 36.56 10.94 28.67
CA ASN A 261 37.33 9.71 28.65
C ASN A 261 36.75 8.73 29.66
N GLY A 262 36.32 7.56 29.19
CA GLY A 262 35.76 6.49 30.02
C GLY A 262 36.77 5.76 30.91
N THR A 263 38.04 6.19 30.93
CA THR A 263 39.10 5.57 31.74
C THR A 263 39.87 6.64 32.53
N HIS A 264 40.25 6.28 33.76
CA HIS A 264 41.14 7.07 34.60
C HIS A 264 42.08 6.14 35.37
N GLU A 265 43.39 6.35 35.22
CA GLU A 265 44.43 5.51 35.85
C GLU A 265 44.26 4.00 35.56
N GLY A 266 43.86 3.65 34.33
CA GLY A 266 43.64 2.26 33.91
C GLY A 266 42.35 1.62 34.43
N LYS A 267 41.53 2.32 35.23
CA LYS A 267 40.20 1.87 35.67
C LYS A 267 39.11 2.49 34.80
N GLN A 268 38.12 1.69 34.46
CA GLN A 268 36.94 2.15 33.74
C GLN A 268 36.05 2.99 34.66
N LEU A 269 35.71 4.19 34.22
CA LEU A 269 34.79 5.06 34.91
C LEU A 269 33.35 4.67 34.57
N GLU A 270 32.46 4.81 35.54
CA GLU A 270 31.03 4.61 35.31
C GLU A 270 30.44 5.83 34.61
N ARG A 271 29.61 5.58 33.59
CA ARG A 271 28.91 6.61 32.84
C ARG A 271 28.00 7.43 33.76
N ALA A 272 27.89 8.73 33.51
CA ALA A 272 27.11 9.64 34.32
C ALA A 272 25.64 9.23 34.44
N PHE A 273 25.01 8.82 33.31
CA PHE A 273 23.65 8.31 33.32
C PHE A 273 23.49 7.11 34.28
N ASN A 274 24.42 6.16 34.18
CA ASN A 274 24.40 4.93 34.98
C ASN A 274 24.56 5.27 36.47
N GLN A 275 25.50 6.15 36.80
CA GLN A 275 25.82 6.52 38.18
C GLN A 275 24.73 7.38 38.85
N PHE A 276 24.16 8.35 38.13
CA PHE A 276 23.27 9.34 38.73
C PHE A 276 21.79 9.04 38.51
N CYS A 277 21.42 8.37 37.41
CA CYS A 277 20.01 8.07 37.10
C CYS A 277 19.69 6.60 37.39
N LEU A 278 20.45 5.65 36.84
CA LEU A 278 20.14 4.22 36.98
C LEU A 278 20.52 3.65 38.34
N ASP A 279 21.66 4.01 38.93
CA ASP A 279 22.13 3.42 40.18
C ASP A 279 21.13 3.55 41.35
N PRO A 280 20.48 4.72 41.59
CA PRO A 280 19.42 4.80 42.58
C PRO A 280 18.24 3.87 42.28
N ILE A 281 17.85 3.73 41.01
CA ILE A 281 16.74 2.87 40.59
C ILE A 281 17.10 1.40 40.81
N PHE A 282 18.28 0.97 40.35
CA PHE A 282 18.78 -0.39 40.55
C PHE A 282 18.87 -0.76 42.03
N ARG A 283 19.35 0.15 42.89
CA ARG A 283 19.37 -0.08 44.34
C ARG A 283 17.98 -0.26 44.93
N ILE A 284 16.99 0.55 44.51
CA ILE A 284 15.61 0.37 44.97
C ILE A 284 15.08 -1.00 44.55
N PHE A 285 15.26 -1.39 43.28
CA PHE A 285 14.81 -2.68 42.76
C PHE A 285 15.48 -3.84 43.50
N ASP A 286 16.81 -3.81 43.64
CA ASP A 286 17.58 -4.83 44.34
C ASP A 286 17.20 -4.94 45.83
N SER A 287 17.19 -3.82 46.57
CA SER A 287 16.88 -3.85 48.01
C SER A 287 15.44 -4.29 48.30
N ILE A 288 14.45 -3.93 47.46
CA ILE A 288 13.06 -4.35 47.66
C ILE A 288 12.83 -5.79 47.22
N MET A 289 13.32 -6.19 46.04
CA MET A 289 13.08 -7.54 45.51
C MET A 289 13.85 -8.63 46.25
N ASN A 290 15.02 -8.29 46.81
CA ASN A 290 15.81 -9.19 47.66
C ASN A 290 15.53 -9.01 49.16
N PHE A 291 14.43 -8.32 49.53
CA PHE A 291 13.95 -8.18 50.90
C PHE A 291 15.01 -7.69 51.91
N LYS A 292 15.85 -6.73 51.51
CA LYS A 292 16.90 -6.15 52.36
C LYS A 292 16.31 -5.17 53.38
N LYS A 293 15.61 -5.70 54.39
CA LYS A 293 14.81 -4.93 55.37
C LYS A 293 15.60 -3.85 56.14
N GLU A 294 16.92 -4.00 56.29
CA GLU A 294 17.78 -3.00 56.94
C GLU A 294 18.19 -1.83 56.03
N GLU A 295 18.20 -2.04 54.71
CA GLU A 295 18.59 -1.03 53.72
C GLU A 295 17.40 -0.19 53.25
N ILE A 296 16.22 -0.80 53.12
CA ILE A 296 15.01 -0.15 52.61
C ILE A 296 14.72 1.17 53.36
N PRO A 297 14.65 1.23 54.71
CA PRO A 297 14.39 2.48 55.43
C PRO A 297 15.44 3.57 55.16
N LYS A 298 16.72 3.18 55.07
CA LYS A 298 17.84 4.11 54.80
C LYS A 298 17.74 4.73 53.40
N ILE A 299 17.33 3.93 52.41
CA ILE A 299 17.12 4.39 51.03
C ILE A 299 15.91 5.33 50.97
N LEU A 300 14.79 4.97 51.60
CA LEU A 300 13.59 5.80 51.63
C LEU A 300 13.84 7.16 52.29
N GLU A 301 14.59 7.19 53.39
CA GLU A 301 14.98 8.45 54.05
C GLU A 301 15.88 9.31 53.15
N LYS A 302 16.89 8.72 52.51
CA LYS A 302 17.82 9.42 51.61
C LYS A 302 17.13 10.00 50.37
N LEU A 303 16.06 9.36 49.91
CA LEU A 303 15.27 9.80 48.75
C LEU A 303 14.04 10.63 49.15
N GLU A 304 13.88 10.93 50.45
CA GLU A 304 12.79 11.73 51.02
C GLU A 304 11.38 11.13 50.75
N ILE A 305 11.29 9.81 50.64
CA ILE A 305 10.04 9.08 50.36
C ILE A 305 9.34 8.73 51.67
N LYS A 306 8.11 9.22 51.85
CA LYS A 306 7.27 8.93 53.03
C LYS A 306 6.21 7.87 52.72
N LEU A 307 6.23 6.76 53.46
CA LEU A 307 5.21 5.71 53.41
C LEU A 307 4.14 5.92 54.51
N GLN A 308 2.88 5.77 54.12
CA GLN A 308 1.71 5.75 55.01
C GLN A 308 1.64 4.40 55.78
N GLY A 309 0.86 4.34 56.86
CA GLY A 309 0.89 3.22 57.80
C GLY A 309 0.61 1.86 57.16
N ASP A 310 -0.39 1.78 56.29
CA ASP A 310 -0.78 0.60 55.51
C ASP A 310 0.19 0.25 54.38
N GLU A 311 0.89 1.24 53.82
CA GLU A 311 1.90 1.02 52.78
C GLU A 311 3.20 0.40 53.32
N ARG A 312 3.47 0.53 54.62
CA ARG A 312 4.67 -0.03 55.27
C ARG A 312 4.62 -1.56 55.38
N ASP A 313 3.43 -2.12 55.37
CA ASP A 313 3.20 -3.56 55.49
C ASP A 313 3.28 -4.26 54.12
N LEU A 314 3.36 -3.51 53.02
CA LEU A 314 3.53 -4.07 51.68
C LEU A 314 4.95 -4.61 51.49
N GLU A 315 5.08 -5.72 50.77
CA GLU A 315 6.37 -6.32 50.42
C GLU A 315 6.46 -6.66 48.92
N GLY A 316 7.68 -6.92 48.43
CA GLY A 316 7.96 -7.31 47.05
C GLY A 316 7.46 -6.30 46.01
N LYS A 317 6.81 -6.80 44.94
CA LYS A 317 6.35 -5.97 43.81
C LYS A 317 5.34 -4.89 44.21
N GLN A 318 4.52 -5.13 45.24
CA GLN A 318 3.52 -4.15 45.69
C GLN A 318 4.19 -2.93 46.34
N LEU A 319 5.18 -3.18 47.22
CA LEU A 319 5.99 -2.12 47.81
C LEU A 319 6.78 -1.37 46.75
N LEU A 320 7.43 -2.09 45.83
CA LEU A 320 8.19 -1.49 44.72
C LEU A 320 7.33 -0.52 43.91
N LYS A 321 6.09 -0.91 43.58
CA LYS A 321 5.15 -0.06 42.84
C LYS A 321 4.85 1.24 43.59
N VAL A 322 4.57 1.18 44.90
CA VAL A 322 4.27 2.37 45.71
C VAL A 322 5.50 3.29 45.85
N VAL A 323 6.67 2.71 46.14
CA VAL A 323 7.92 3.45 46.31
C VAL A 323 8.30 4.17 45.01
N MET A 324 8.26 3.49 43.87
CA MET A 324 8.60 4.09 42.58
C MET A 324 7.61 5.17 42.15
N ARG A 325 6.30 5.00 42.40
CA ARG A 325 5.28 6.03 42.12
C ARG A 325 5.50 7.31 42.92
N LYS A 326 5.98 7.20 44.16
CA LYS A 326 6.29 8.38 44.99
C LYS A 326 7.63 9.01 44.62
N PHE A 327 8.59 8.20 44.18
CA PHE A 327 9.91 8.66 43.81
C PHE A 327 9.94 9.43 42.48
N LEU A 328 9.31 8.86 41.45
CA LEU A 328 9.29 9.36 40.07
C LEU A 328 7.89 9.16 39.47
N PRO A 329 6.89 9.96 39.86
CA PRO A 329 5.54 9.81 39.33
C PRO A 329 5.51 10.00 37.81
N ALA A 330 4.95 9.02 37.08
CA ALA A 330 4.95 9.06 35.61
C ALA A 330 4.24 10.29 35.03
N ALA A 331 3.08 10.63 35.59
CA ALA A 331 2.25 11.71 35.07
C ALA A 331 2.95 13.08 35.16
N ASP A 332 3.79 13.30 36.16
CA ASP A 332 4.51 14.56 36.38
C ASP A 332 5.59 14.75 35.32
N ALA A 333 6.37 13.69 35.08
CA ALA A 333 7.42 13.69 34.06
C ALA A 333 6.83 13.92 32.66
N LEU A 334 5.73 13.23 32.35
CA LEU A 334 5.07 13.35 31.06
C LEU A 334 4.40 14.72 30.88
N MET A 335 3.71 15.25 31.90
CA MET A 335 3.09 16.57 31.82
C MET A 335 4.11 17.68 31.61
N GLU A 336 5.22 17.66 32.34
CA GLU A 336 6.33 18.61 32.15
C GLU A 336 6.87 18.52 30.71
N MET A 337 7.16 17.31 30.24
CA MET A 337 7.67 17.07 28.89
C MET A 337 6.71 17.60 27.80
N MET A 338 5.41 17.34 27.94
CA MET A 338 4.40 17.76 26.98
C MET A 338 4.25 19.29 26.93
N ILE A 339 4.24 19.96 28.07
CA ILE A 339 4.07 21.42 28.14
C ILE A 339 5.28 22.15 27.52
N LEU A 340 6.49 21.68 27.80
CA LEU A 340 7.73 22.31 27.37
C LEU A 340 8.03 22.09 25.88
N HIS A 341 7.81 20.87 25.37
CA HIS A 341 8.31 20.48 24.04
C HIS A 341 7.24 20.43 22.96
N LEU A 342 5.97 20.19 23.31
CA LEU A 342 4.91 20.22 22.30
C LEU A 342 4.50 21.66 21.97
N PRO A 343 4.22 21.97 20.69
CA PRO A 343 3.83 23.31 20.29
C PRO A 343 2.40 23.63 20.72
N SER A 344 2.13 24.93 20.91
CA SER A 344 0.77 25.43 21.04
C SER A 344 0.08 25.54 19.68
N PRO A 345 -1.27 25.56 19.62
CA PRO A 345 -2.04 25.86 18.43
C PRO A 345 -1.55 27.08 17.63
N ILE A 346 -1.22 28.18 18.31
CA ILE A 346 -0.75 29.43 17.67
C ILE A 346 0.57 29.20 16.94
N THR A 347 1.46 28.37 17.49
CA THR A 347 2.74 28.05 16.85
C THR A 347 2.55 27.03 15.74
N ALA A 348 1.77 25.98 15.99
CA ALA A 348 1.54 24.89 15.05
C ALA A 348 0.82 25.36 13.78
N GLN A 349 -0.25 26.14 13.92
CA GLN A 349 -1.06 26.56 12.77
C GLN A 349 -0.31 27.44 11.79
N LYS A 350 0.70 28.22 12.24
CA LYS A 350 1.52 29.07 11.36
C LYS A 350 2.18 28.29 10.24
N TYR A 351 2.75 27.13 10.55
CA TYR A 351 3.43 26.30 9.57
C TYR A 351 2.54 25.17 9.01
N ARG A 352 1.41 24.86 9.65
CA ARG A 352 0.46 23.83 9.18
C ARG A 352 -0.64 24.37 8.27
N MET A 353 -0.90 25.67 8.26
CA MET A 353 -1.99 26.27 7.47
C MET A 353 -1.94 25.83 6.01
N GLU A 354 -0.77 25.90 5.39
CA GLU A 354 -0.54 25.50 3.99
C GLU A 354 -0.89 24.03 3.72
N THR A 355 -0.62 23.13 4.68
CA THR A 355 -0.93 21.70 4.55
C THR A 355 -2.42 21.42 4.77
N LEU A 356 -3.08 22.23 5.59
CA LEU A 356 -4.44 22.02 6.07
C LEU A 356 -5.51 22.65 5.17
N TYR A 357 -5.24 23.81 4.55
CA TYR A 357 -6.22 24.57 3.78
C TYR A 357 -6.00 24.41 2.28
N GLU A 358 -7.06 24.09 1.50
CA GLU A 358 -6.92 23.95 0.04
C GLU A 358 -7.03 25.27 -0.72
N GLY A 359 -7.49 26.34 -0.06
CA GLY A 359 -7.66 27.65 -0.68
C GLY A 359 -6.35 28.46 -0.77
N PRO A 360 -6.43 29.65 -1.40
CA PRO A 360 -5.30 30.56 -1.48
C PRO A 360 -4.77 30.97 -0.09
N PRO A 361 -3.44 31.08 0.11
CA PRO A 361 -2.85 31.40 1.42
C PRO A 361 -3.10 32.84 1.87
N ASP A 362 -3.52 33.72 0.96
CA ASP A 362 -3.89 35.13 1.18
C ASP A 362 -5.38 35.32 1.52
N ASP A 363 -6.18 34.26 1.51
CA ASP A 363 -7.60 34.29 1.89
C ASP A 363 -7.79 34.63 3.39
N GLU A 364 -8.91 35.28 3.72
CA GLU A 364 -9.22 35.65 5.12
C GLU A 364 -9.31 34.42 6.03
N CYS A 365 -9.81 33.29 5.51
CA CYS A 365 -9.86 32.03 6.22
C CYS A 365 -8.47 31.43 6.43
N ALA A 366 -7.58 31.52 5.43
CA ALA A 366 -6.20 31.06 5.54
C ALA A 366 -5.43 31.87 6.58
N ILE A 367 -5.55 33.21 6.55
CA ILE A 367 -4.94 34.11 7.53
C ILE A 367 -5.50 33.82 8.93
N GLY A 368 -6.83 33.66 9.05
CA GLY A 368 -7.48 33.33 10.31
C GLY A 368 -7.00 31.99 10.90
N ILE A 369 -6.77 30.97 10.07
CA ILE A 369 -6.18 29.69 10.49
C ILE A 369 -4.71 29.91 10.89
N ARG A 370 -3.89 30.57 10.06
CA ARG A 370 -2.45 30.76 10.33
C ARG A 370 -2.21 31.45 11.67
N ASP A 371 -3.01 32.48 11.96
CA ASP A 371 -2.83 33.32 13.14
C ASP A 371 -3.62 32.82 14.36
N CYS A 372 -4.39 31.72 14.22
CA CYS A 372 -5.29 31.18 15.24
C CYS A 372 -6.25 32.25 15.80
N ASP A 373 -6.75 33.14 14.94
CA ASP A 373 -7.51 34.31 15.38
C ASP A 373 -8.92 33.92 15.84
N HIS A 374 -9.24 34.22 17.11
CA HIS A 374 -10.54 33.94 17.71
C HIS A 374 -11.66 34.88 17.22
N LYS A 375 -11.31 36.02 16.61
CA LYS A 375 -12.23 36.99 15.99
C LYS A 375 -12.36 36.83 14.48
N GLY A 376 -11.54 35.98 13.87
CA GLY A 376 -11.57 35.68 12.45
C GLY A 376 -12.84 34.92 12.01
N PRO A 377 -12.95 34.60 10.70
CA PRO A 377 -14.03 33.76 10.20
C PRO A 377 -13.98 32.38 10.85
N LEU A 378 -15.14 31.84 11.25
CA LEU A 378 -15.21 30.52 11.85
C LEU A 378 -14.71 29.48 10.84
N MET A 379 -13.73 28.68 11.24
CA MET A 379 -13.23 27.53 10.50
C MET A 379 -13.10 26.35 11.45
N ILE A 380 -13.93 25.32 11.24
CA ILE A 380 -13.90 24.08 12.02
C ILE A 380 -13.67 22.91 11.07
N TYR A 381 -12.76 22.02 11.41
CA TYR A 381 -12.63 20.73 10.74
C TYR A 381 -13.28 19.65 11.59
N VAL A 382 -14.26 18.94 11.04
CA VAL A 382 -14.83 17.74 11.64
C VAL A 382 -14.04 16.54 11.15
N SER A 383 -13.37 15.83 12.06
CA SER A 383 -12.53 14.69 11.72
C SER A 383 -13.28 13.36 11.76
N LYS A 384 -14.17 13.17 12.74
CA LYS A 384 -14.96 11.94 12.89
C LYS A 384 -16.32 12.19 13.54
N MET A 385 -17.20 11.21 13.40
CA MET A 385 -18.49 11.16 14.06
C MET A 385 -18.41 10.20 15.25
N VAL A 386 -18.67 10.70 16.45
CA VAL A 386 -18.63 9.91 17.69
C VAL A 386 -20.06 9.45 18.02
N PRO A 387 -20.31 8.14 18.17
CA PRO A 387 -21.63 7.63 18.52
C PRO A 387 -22.01 8.08 19.93
N THR A 388 -23.29 8.43 20.11
CA THR A 388 -23.84 8.82 21.42
C THR A 388 -24.47 7.62 22.14
N SER A 389 -24.71 7.74 23.44
CA SER A 389 -25.54 6.77 24.19
C SER A 389 -26.95 6.64 23.62
N ASP A 390 -27.47 7.72 23.03
CA ASP A 390 -28.76 7.73 22.37
C ASP A 390 -28.63 7.08 20.98
N LYS A 391 -29.27 5.93 20.80
CA LYS A 391 -29.21 5.17 19.54
C LYS A 391 -29.65 6.04 18.36
N GLY A 392 -28.75 6.23 17.40
CA GLY A 392 -29.03 6.89 16.11
C GLY A 392 -28.66 8.37 16.01
N ARG A 393 -28.00 8.95 17.02
CA ARG A 393 -27.38 10.28 16.93
C ARG A 393 -25.87 10.18 17.04
N PHE A 394 -25.19 11.13 16.39
CA PHE A 394 -23.74 11.24 16.42
C PHE A 394 -23.33 12.66 16.81
N TYR A 395 -22.24 12.77 17.57
CA TYR A 395 -21.55 14.02 17.78
C TYR A 395 -20.47 14.19 16.71
N ALA A 396 -20.45 15.34 16.06
CA ALA A 396 -19.35 15.69 15.17
C ALA A 396 -18.16 16.14 16.01
N PHE A 397 -17.09 15.35 16.02
CA PHE A 397 -15.85 15.64 16.74
C PHE A 397 -14.87 16.34 15.81
N GLY A 398 -14.29 17.44 16.28
CA GLY A 398 -13.44 18.27 15.44
C GLY A 398 -12.66 19.32 16.23
N ARG A 399 -12.05 20.24 15.48
CA ARG A 399 -11.25 21.34 16.03
C ARG A 399 -11.62 22.66 15.39
N VAL A 400 -11.72 23.72 16.21
CA VAL A 400 -11.82 25.10 15.74
C VAL A 400 -10.41 25.59 15.39
N PHE A 401 -10.17 25.94 14.13
CA PHE A 401 -8.90 26.51 13.68
C PHE A 401 -8.93 28.05 13.69
N SER A 402 -10.07 28.65 13.35
CA SER A 402 -10.26 30.10 13.39
C SER A 402 -11.68 30.45 13.84
N GLY A 403 -11.85 31.66 14.38
CA GLY A 403 -13.11 32.16 14.93
C GLY A 403 -13.51 31.50 16.24
N THR A 404 -14.78 31.68 16.62
CA THR A 404 -15.36 31.13 17.85
C THR A 404 -16.66 30.39 17.54
N ALA A 405 -16.73 29.09 17.84
CA ALA A 405 -17.94 28.29 17.68
C ALA A 405 -18.92 28.62 18.82
N ARG A 406 -20.21 28.82 18.51
CA ARG A 406 -21.25 29.10 19.51
C ARG A 406 -22.50 28.29 19.24
N SER A 407 -23.21 27.93 20.31
CA SER A 407 -24.54 27.33 20.17
C SER A 407 -25.50 28.30 19.46
N GLY A 408 -26.24 27.82 18.46
CA GLY A 408 -27.21 28.59 17.67
C GLY A 408 -26.66 29.32 16.45
N ILE A 409 -25.34 29.41 16.25
CA ILE A 409 -24.75 30.10 15.09
C ILE A 409 -25.05 29.34 13.79
N LYS A 410 -25.42 30.07 12.73
CA LYS A 410 -25.59 29.51 11.38
C LYS A 410 -24.23 29.30 10.74
N VAL A 411 -23.97 28.09 10.28
CA VAL A 411 -22.72 27.69 9.62
C VAL A 411 -23.01 27.06 8.26
N ARG A 412 -22.03 27.20 7.36
CA ARG A 412 -21.95 26.51 6.07
C ARG A 412 -21.21 25.20 6.30
N ILE A 413 -21.92 24.10 6.12
CA ILE A 413 -21.42 22.73 6.19
C ILE A 413 -20.98 22.33 4.79
N GLN A 414 -19.67 22.26 4.59
CA GLN A 414 -19.04 21.88 3.33
C GLN A 414 -18.61 20.42 3.44
N GLY A 415 -19.18 19.57 2.59
CA GLY A 415 -18.74 18.19 2.48
C GLY A 415 -17.41 18.06 1.73
N PRO A 416 -16.83 16.85 1.67
CA PRO A 416 -15.49 16.61 1.12
C PRO A 416 -15.30 17.07 -0.33
N ASN A 417 -16.37 17.06 -1.13
CA ASN A 417 -16.32 17.36 -2.56
C ASN A 417 -16.82 18.77 -2.90
N TYR A 418 -17.05 19.61 -1.89
CA TYR A 418 -17.48 20.99 -2.10
C TYR A 418 -16.46 21.77 -2.93
N ILE A 419 -16.98 22.49 -3.95
CA ILE A 419 -16.20 23.41 -4.77
C ILE A 419 -16.77 24.82 -4.55
N PRO A 420 -15.93 25.81 -4.19
CA PRO A 420 -16.36 27.19 -4.03
C PRO A 420 -17.19 27.70 -5.22
N GLY A 421 -18.30 28.36 -4.92
CA GLY A 421 -19.25 28.87 -5.93
C GLY A 421 -20.32 27.87 -6.40
N LYS A 422 -20.14 26.55 -6.19
CA LYS A 422 -21.20 25.56 -6.45
C LYS A 422 -22.10 25.38 -5.22
N LYS A 423 -23.31 24.83 -5.45
CA LYS A 423 -24.26 24.44 -4.39
C LYS A 423 -24.21 22.95 -4.04
N GLU A 424 -23.46 22.17 -4.81
CA GLU A 424 -23.26 20.74 -4.55
C GLU A 424 -22.46 20.56 -3.26
N ASP A 425 -22.86 19.61 -2.42
CA ASP A 425 -22.20 19.26 -1.15
C ASP A 425 -22.08 20.43 -0.15
N LEU A 426 -23.05 21.36 -0.16
CA LEU A 426 -23.14 22.51 0.74
C LEU A 426 -24.49 22.56 1.46
N PHE A 427 -24.46 22.66 2.79
CA PHE A 427 -25.66 22.83 3.62
C PHE A 427 -25.52 24.02 4.57
N ILE A 428 -26.56 24.82 4.74
CA ILE A 428 -26.55 25.97 5.67
C ILE A 428 -27.50 25.66 6.83
N LYS A 429 -26.93 25.43 8.02
CA LYS A 429 -27.67 25.00 9.22
C LYS A 429 -27.04 25.60 10.48
N SER A 430 -27.83 25.67 11.55
CA SER A 430 -27.36 26.16 12.85
C SER A 430 -26.76 25.02 13.68
N ILE A 431 -25.63 25.29 14.34
CA ILE A 431 -25.11 24.41 15.39
C ILE A 431 -26.11 24.37 16.54
N GLN A 432 -26.57 23.20 16.96
CA GLN A 432 -27.54 23.12 18.05
C GLN A 432 -26.87 23.37 19.41
N ARG A 433 -25.81 22.62 19.69
CA ARG A 433 -25.03 22.70 20.94
C ARG A 433 -23.57 22.39 20.69
N THR A 434 -22.71 23.07 21.43
CA THR A 434 -21.27 22.82 21.57
C THR A 434 -21.03 22.03 22.86
N ILE A 435 -20.20 20.98 22.80
CA ILE A 435 -19.90 20.11 23.94
C ILE A 435 -18.39 19.88 24.06
N LEU A 436 -17.92 19.74 25.30
CA LEU A 436 -16.59 19.27 25.63
C LEU A 436 -16.61 17.76 25.86
N MET A 437 -15.68 17.05 25.22
CA MET A 437 -15.52 15.62 25.37
C MET A 437 -14.54 15.33 26.52
N MET A 438 -15.00 14.61 27.55
CA MET A 438 -14.23 14.23 28.73
C MET A 438 -14.23 12.71 28.89
N GLY A 439 -13.63 12.02 27.91
CA GLY A 439 -13.64 10.56 27.81
C GLY A 439 -15.07 10.04 27.62
N ARG A 440 -15.61 9.37 28.64
CA ARG A 440 -16.97 8.80 28.63
C ARG A 440 -18.08 9.84 28.88
N TYR A 441 -17.73 11.01 29.38
CA TYR A 441 -18.67 12.07 29.73
C TYR A 441 -18.60 13.22 28.74
N THR A 442 -19.70 13.94 28.60
CA THR A 442 -19.77 15.15 27.76
C THR A 442 -20.38 16.29 28.55
N GLU A 443 -19.73 17.44 28.52
CA GLU A 443 -20.22 18.64 29.21
C GLU A 443 -20.62 19.70 28.18
N PRO A 444 -21.84 20.27 28.26
CA PRO A 444 -22.23 21.35 27.36
C PRO A 444 -21.48 22.64 27.70
N ILE A 445 -20.98 23.33 26.68
CA ILE A 445 -20.31 24.63 26.80
C ILE A 445 -20.96 25.60 25.82
N GLU A 446 -21.10 26.87 26.16
CA GLU A 446 -21.79 27.86 25.31
C GLU A 446 -20.99 28.22 24.05
N ASP A 447 -19.68 28.38 24.20
CA ASP A 447 -18.77 28.78 23.14
C ASP A 447 -17.37 28.16 23.26
N VAL A 448 -16.71 27.97 22.11
CA VAL A 448 -15.38 27.39 22.01
C VAL A 448 -14.53 28.22 21.04
N PRO A 449 -13.45 28.87 21.50
CA PRO A 449 -12.57 29.69 20.65
C PRO A 449 -11.58 28.85 19.83
N SER A 450 -10.92 29.50 18.87
CA SER A 450 -9.88 28.92 18.00
C SER A 450 -8.77 28.22 18.80
N GLY A 451 -8.24 27.14 18.23
CA GLY A 451 -7.18 26.31 18.83
C GLY A 451 -7.68 25.12 19.65
N ASN A 452 -8.99 25.06 19.95
CA ASN A 452 -9.58 24.04 20.82
C ASN A 452 -10.29 22.91 20.05
N ILE A 453 -10.32 21.74 20.70
CA ILE A 453 -11.06 20.56 20.26
C ILE A 453 -12.46 20.59 20.86
N LEU A 454 -13.48 20.22 20.09
CA LEU A 454 -14.88 20.21 20.52
C LEU A 454 -15.70 19.08 19.90
N GLY A 455 -16.82 18.78 20.54
CA GLY A 455 -17.94 18.07 19.94
C GLY A 455 -19.06 19.03 19.54
N LEU A 456 -19.73 18.72 18.44
CA LEU A 456 -20.86 19.47 17.90
C LEU A 456 -22.10 18.59 17.77
N VAL A 457 -23.25 19.13 18.18
CA VAL A 457 -24.55 18.46 18.07
C VAL A 457 -25.38 19.09 16.94
N GLY A 458 -26.01 18.26 16.12
CA GLY A 458 -26.95 18.67 15.07
C GLY A 458 -26.38 18.79 13.65
N ILE A 459 -25.13 18.34 13.45
CA ILE A 459 -24.43 18.35 12.13
C ILE A 459 -24.54 16.99 11.41
N ASP A 460 -24.84 15.92 12.14
CA ASP A 460 -24.82 14.51 11.72
C ASP A 460 -25.77 14.13 10.58
N GLN A 461 -26.80 14.95 10.34
CA GLN A 461 -27.73 14.74 9.23
C GLN A 461 -27.16 15.22 7.89
N PHE A 462 -26.25 16.18 7.90
CA PHE A 462 -25.76 16.88 6.71
C PHE A 462 -24.35 16.46 6.33
N LEU A 463 -23.58 15.97 7.29
CA LEU A 463 -22.21 15.49 7.09
C LEU A 463 -22.14 13.98 7.28
N LEU A 464 -21.50 13.28 6.34
CA LEU A 464 -21.34 11.82 6.39
C LEU A 464 -20.14 11.40 7.25
N LYS A 465 -18.94 11.91 6.96
CA LYS A 465 -17.69 11.50 7.63
C LYS A 465 -16.93 12.71 8.15
N SER A 466 -16.13 13.31 7.29
CA SER A 466 -15.38 14.54 7.57
C SER A 466 -15.90 15.69 6.72
N GLY A 467 -15.57 16.91 7.14
CA GLY A 467 -15.97 18.10 6.42
C GLY A 467 -15.49 19.38 7.10
N THR A 468 -15.68 20.48 6.38
CA THR A 468 -15.30 21.81 6.83
C THR A 468 -16.57 22.59 7.17
N LEU A 469 -16.59 23.23 8.35
CA LEU A 469 -17.63 24.16 8.73
C LEU A 469 -17.07 25.57 8.69
N SER A 470 -17.76 26.48 7.99
CA SER A 470 -17.35 27.88 7.93
C SER A 470 -18.50 28.87 8.08
N THR A 471 -18.20 30.09 8.53
CA THR A 471 -19.12 31.23 8.41
C THR A 471 -18.87 32.08 7.16
N SER A 472 -17.71 31.96 6.51
CA SER A 472 -17.37 32.75 5.34
C SER A 472 -17.90 32.13 4.04
N GLU A 473 -18.26 32.97 3.08
CA GLU A 473 -18.69 32.52 1.76
C GLU A 473 -17.54 32.17 0.82
N THR A 474 -16.35 32.75 1.05
CA THR A 474 -15.13 32.51 0.27
C THR A 474 -14.34 31.31 0.76
N ALA A 475 -14.74 30.71 1.87
CA ALA A 475 -14.06 29.57 2.48
C ALA A 475 -13.96 28.38 1.53
N HIS A 476 -12.75 27.88 1.38
CA HIS A 476 -12.43 26.63 0.72
C HIS A 476 -12.45 25.48 1.73
N ASN A 477 -12.50 24.25 1.22
CA ASN A 477 -12.38 23.08 2.06
C ASN A 477 -10.99 23.02 2.71
N MET A 478 -10.95 22.54 3.95
CA MET A 478 -9.73 21.96 4.49
C MET A 478 -9.46 20.61 3.81
N ARG A 479 -8.18 20.30 3.61
CA ARG A 479 -7.74 19.14 2.86
C ARG A 479 -8.33 17.86 3.46
N VAL A 480 -8.91 17.00 2.63
CA VAL A 480 -9.47 15.73 3.12
C VAL A 480 -8.33 14.80 3.57
N MET A 481 -8.58 13.97 4.58
CA MET A 481 -7.62 12.99 5.07
C MET A 481 -7.36 11.92 4.01
N LYS A 482 -6.08 11.60 3.78
CA LYS A 482 -5.70 10.40 3.04
C LYS A 482 -5.52 9.27 4.04
N PHE A 483 -6.37 8.26 3.96
CA PHE A 483 -6.18 7.04 4.75
C PHE A 483 -5.06 6.22 4.10
N SER A 484 -4.05 5.82 4.88
CA SER A 484 -2.96 4.99 4.36
C SER A 484 -3.37 3.54 4.09
N VAL A 485 -4.56 3.12 4.54
CA VAL A 485 -5.05 1.76 4.40
C VAL A 485 -6.35 1.76 3.60
N SER A 486 -6.40 0.89 2.60
CA SER A 486 -7.59 0.68 1.79
C SER A 486 -8.45 -0.45 2.38
N PRO A 487 -9.79 -0.33 2.33
CA PRO A 487 -10.68 -1.39 2.79
C PRO A 487 -10.72 -2.53 1.75
N VAL A 488 -9.84 -3.52 1.91
CA VAL A 488 -9.66 -4.63 0.95
C VAL A 488 -10.50 -5.87 1.28
N VAL A 489 -10.90 -6.05 2.54
CA VAL A 489 -11.66 -7.22 3.00
C VAL A 489 -13.15 -6.89 2.98
N GLN A 490 -13.95 -7.73 2.33
CA GLN A 490 -15.37 -7.51 2.11
C GLN A 490 -16.21 -8.69 2.62
N ARG A 491 -17.39 -8.41 3.16
CA ARG A 491 -18.42 -9.42 3.44
C ARG A 491 -19.79 -8.94 2.97
N SER A 492 -20.57 -9.83 2.37
CA SER A 492 -21.98 -9.60 2.08
C SER A 492 -22.79 -9.79 3.36
N VAL A 493 -23.77 -8.92 3.58
CA VAL A 493 -24.61 -8.86 4.77
C VAL A 493 -26.08 -8.83 4.38
N GLU A 494 -26.85 -9.73 4.96
CA GLU A 494 -28.30 -9.81 4.77
C GLU A 494 -29.02 -9.89 6.12
N VAL A 495 -30.28 -9.47 6.15
CA VAL A 495 -31.15 -9.68 7.32
C VAL A 495 -31.66 -11.12 7.36
N LYS A 496 -31.71 -11.75 8.54
CA LYS A 496 -32.38 -13.05 8.68
C LYS A 496 -33.88 -13.00 8.36
N ASN A 497 -34.50 -11.84 8.60
CA ASN A 497 -35.91 -11.58 8.34
C ASN A 497 -36.06 -10.43 7.33
N ALA A 498 -36.70 -10.68 6.19
CA ALA A 498 -36.86 -9.70 5.11
C ALA A 498 -37.56 -8.40 5.55
N ASN A 499 -38.44 -8.46 6.56
CA ASN A 499 -39.14 -7.28 7.09
C ASN A 499 -38.19 -6.26 7.77
N ASP A 500 -37.00 -6.71 8.17
CA ASP A 500 -36.00 -5.88 8.84
C ASP A 500 -35.03 -5.20 7.85
N LEU A 501 -35.18 -5.41 6.54
CA LEU A 501 -34.33 -4.80 5.52
C LEU A 501 -34.21 -3.26 5.63
N PRO A 502 -35.28 -2.49 5.92
CA PRO A 502 -35.15 -1.05 6.12
C PRO A 502 -34.24 -0.68 7.30
N LYS A 503 -34.21 -1.50 8.36
CA LYS A 503 -33.32 -1.29 9.51
C LYS A 503 -31.88 -1.59 9.16
N LEU A 504 -31.62 -2.61 8.34
CA LEU A 504 -30.27 -2.88 7.83
C LEU A 504 -29.76 -1.72 6.98
N VAL A 505 -30.57 -1.21 6.04
CA VAL A 505 -30.16 -0.07 5.18
C VAL A 505 -29.84 1.17 6.02
N GLU A 506 -30.65 1.47 7.03
CA GLU A 506 -30.40 2.57 7.95
C GLU A 506 -29.17 2.30 8.86
N GLY A 507 -29.00 1.07 9.33
CA GLY A 507 -27.84 0.63 10.11
C GLY A 507 -26.53 0.74 9.32
N LEU A 508 -26.52 0.35 8.04
CA LEU A 508 -25.36 0.48 7.16
C LEU A 508 -24.96 1.94 6.95
N LYS A 509 -25.94 2.84 6.77
CA LYS A 509 -25.67 4.29 6.71
C LYS A 509 -25.04 4.80 7.99
N ARG A 510 -25.49 4.32 9.15
CA ARG A 510 -24.93 4.71 10.46
C ARG A 510 -23.53 4.16 10.66
N LEU A 511 -23.28 2.91 10.27
CA LEU A 511 -21.96 2.29 10.31
C LEU A 511 -20.97 3.07 9.44
N SER A 512 -21.34 3.41 8.20
CA SER A 512 -20.51 4.19 7.29
C SER A 512 -20.23 5.62 7.81
N LYS A 513 -21.10 6.18 8.65
CA LYS A 513 -20.83 7.46 9.34
C LYS A 513 -19.91 7.30 10.54
N SER A 514 -20.06 6.21 11.30
CA SER A 514 -19.30 5.97 12.54
C SER A 514 -17.83 5.68 12.28
N ASP A 515 -17.51 4.94 11.21
CA ASP A 515 -16.14 4.55 10.89
C ASP A 515 -15.63 5.28 9.62
N PRO A 516 -14.49 5.99 9.70
CA PRO A 516 -13.95 6.73 8.55
C PRO A 516 -13.54 5.84 7.36
N CYS A 517 -13.09 4.61 7.59
CA CYS A 517 -12.56 3.70 6.56
C CYS A 517 -13.63 2.77 5.97
N VAL A 518 -14.64 2.40 6.75
CA VAL A 518 -15.69 1.48 6.29
C VAL A 518 -16.40 2.02 5.05
N LEU A 519 -16.56 1.14 4.05
CA LEU A 519 -17.39 1.37 2.88
C LEU A 519 -18.57 0.41 2.90
N THR A 520 -19.76 0.95 2.67
CA THR A 520 -20.99 0.17 2.53
C THR A 520 -21.62 0.51 1.20
N TYR A 521 -21.91 -0.49 0.38
CA TYR A 521 -22.56 -0.29 -0.92
C TYR A 521 -23.43 -1.49 -1.28
N LEU A 522 -24.35 -1.27 -2.23
CA LEU A 522 -25.16 -2.33 -2.82
C LEU A 522 -24.44 -2.82 -4.07
N ASN A 523 -24.17 -4.12 -4.15
CA ASN A 523 -23.62 -4.73 -5.36
C ASN A 523 -24.71 -4.89 -6.43
N GLU A 524 -24.34 -5.10 -7.69
CA GLU A 524 -25.29 -5.27 -8.79
C GLU A 524 -26.18 -6.52 -8.63
N SER A 525 -25.66 -7.55 -7.94
CA SER A 525 -26.43 -8.74 -7.55
C SER A 525 -27.54 -8.45 -6.52
N GLY A 526 -27.59 -7.24 -5.96
CA GLY A 526 -28.55 -6.86 -4.92
C GLY A 526 -28.11 -7.18 -3.49
N GLU A 527 -26.88 -7.64 -3.29
CA GLU A 527 -26.30 -7.92 -1.98
C GLU A 527 -25.71 -6.64 -1.34
N HIS A 528 -25.94 -6.43 -0.04
CA HIS A 528 -25.29 -5.34 0.69
C HIS A 528 -23.89 -5.77 1.12
N VAL A 529 -22.87 -5.02 0.71
CA VAL A 529 -21.47 -5.32 1.00
C VAL A 529 -20.93 -4.33 2.03
N VAL A 530 -20.21 -4.85 3.03
CA VAL A 530 -19.42 -4.07 3.98
C VAL A 530 -17.95 -4.38 3.74
N ALA A 531 -17.16 -3.34 3.48
CA ALA A 531 -15.72 -3.43 3.28
C ALA A 531 -14.96 -2.74 4.41
N GLY A 532 -13.93 -3.41 4.93
CA GLY A 532 -13.06 -2.94 6.01
C GLY A 532 -11.58 -3.15 5.71
N ALA A 533 -10.73 -2.54 6.52
CA ALA A 533 -9.27 -2.58 6.36
C ALA A 533 -8.68 -3.98 6.59
N GLY A 534 -9.26 -4.75 7.50
CA GLY A 534 -8.78 -6.07 7.90
C GLY A 534 -9.90 -6.91 8.52
N GLU A 535 -9.58 -8.16 8.84
CA GLU A 535 -10.55 -9.13 9.37
C GLU A 535 -11.13 -8.70 10.73
N LEU A 536 -10.26 -8.25 11.65
CA LEU A 536 -10.67 -7.83 12.99
C LEU A 536 -11.56 -6.58 12.93
N HIS A 537 -11.19 -5.60 12.10
CA HIS A 537 -11.99 -4.40 11.92
C HIS A 537 -13.37 -4.73 11.33
N LEU A 538 -13.46 -5.63 10.36
CA LEU A 538 -14.74 -6.03 9.79
C LEU A 538 -15.60 -6.82 10.79
N GLU A 539 -15.00 -7.70 11.60
CA GLU A 539 -15.68 -8.42 12.69
C GLU A 539 -16.37 -7.44 13.65
N ILE A 540 -15.64 -6.41 14.10
CA ILE A 540 -16.17 -5.39 15.02
C ILE A 540 -17.25 -4.54 14.35
N CYS A 541 -17.06 -4.15 13.08
CA CYS A 541 -18.06 -3.39 12.34
C CYS A 541 -19.37 -4.16 12.16
N LEU A 542 -19.29 -5.46 11.90
CA LEU A 542 -20.46 -6.31 11.74
C LEU A 542 -21.17 -6.54 13.07
N LYS A 543 -20.43 -6.66 14.17
CA LYS A 543 -20.99 -6.70 15.53
C LYS A 543 -21.69 -5.38 15.89
N ASP A 544 -21.05 -4.23 15.63
CA ASP A 544 -21.66 -2.90 15.81
C ASP A 544 -22.92 -2.75 14.96
N LEU A 545 -22.93 -3.32 13.74
CA LEU A 545 -24.09 -3.32 12.86
C LEU A 545 -25.24 -4.16 13.43
N GLU A 546 -24.97 -5.38 13.89
CA GLU A 546 -25.96 -6.32 14.43
C GLU A 546 -26.53 -5.84 15.79
N GLU A 547 -25.68 -5.36 16.70
CA GLU A 547 -26.06 -5.04 18.08
C GLU A 547 -26.52 -3.57 18.27
N ASP A 548 -25.81 -2.61 17.66
CA ASP A 548 -25.97 -1.18 17.97
C ASP A 548 -26.68 -0.38 16.88
N HIS A 549 -26.31 -0.57 15.62
CA HIS A 549 -26.78 0.28 14.52
C HIS A 549 -28.10 -0.18 13.91
N ALA A 550 -28.14 -1.44 13.44
CA ALA A 550 -29.35 -2.03 12.87
C ALA A 550 -30.19 -2.73 13.95
N GLY A 551 -29.55 -3.36 14.94
CA GLY A 551 -30.22 -4.04 16.05
C GLY A 551 -31.04 -5.26 15.59
N VAL A 552 -30.57 -5.96 14.55
CA VAL A 552 -31.29 -7.08 13.91
C VAL A 552 -30.32 -8.21 13.58
N PRO A 553 -30.76 -9.48 13.73
CA PRO A 553 -29.91 -10.61 13.41
C PRO A 553 -29.49 -10.66 11.94
N LEU A 554 -28.19 -10.81 11.69
CA LEU A 554 -27.61 -10.79 10.34
C LEU A 554 -27.21 -12.18 9.85
N ARG A 555 -27.25 -12.37 8.52
CA ARG A 555 -26.57 -13.44 7.79
C ARG A 555 -25.37 -12.81 7.12
N ILE A 556 -24.19 -13.32 7.43
CA ILE A 556 -22.91 -12.75 7.00
C ILE A 556 -22.22 -13.80 6.14
N SER A 557 -21.77 -13.43 4.95
CA SER A 557 -21.03 -14.31 4.06
C SER A 557 -19.59 -14.54 4.55
N ASP A 558 -18.92 -15.51 3.93
CA ASP A 558 -17.47 -15.63 4.01
C ASP A 558 -16.77 -14.37 3.48
N PRO A 559 -15.58 -14.04 3.99
CA PRO A 559 -14.84 -12.87 3.55
C PRO A 559 -14.33 -13.06 2.11
N VAL A 560 -14.35 -11.95 1.37
CA VAL A 560 -13.96 -11.89 -0.03
C VAL A 560 -12.98 -10.74 -0.18
N VAL A 561 -11.99 -10.91 -1.06
CA VAL A 561 -11.00 -9.89 -1.37
C VAL A 561 -11.36 -9.18 -2.66
N GLN A 562 -11.17 -7.86 -2.70
CA GLN A 562 -11.29 -7.11 -3.94
C GLN A 562 -10.02 -7.24 -4.79
N TYR A 563 -10.16 -7.64 -6.05
CA TYR A 563 -9.06 -7.71 -7.01
C TYR A 563 -8.96 -6.42 -7.83
N ARG A 564 -7.88 -6.28 -8.60
CA ARG A 564 -7.72 -5.23 -9.62
C ARG A 564 -7.41 -5.85 -10.97
N GLU A 565 -7.83 -5.20 -12.05
CA GLU A 565 -7.49 -5.63 -13.42
C GLU A 565 -6.30 -4.84 -13.94
N THR A 566 -5.39 -5.50 -14.65
CA THR A 566 -4.19 -4.87 -15.23
C THR A 566 -3.90 -5.44 -16.62
N VAL A 567 -2.82 -4.99 -17.25
CA VAL A 567 -2.29 -5.52 -18.51
C VAL A 567 -0.83 -5.92 -18.31
N ALA A 568 -0.41 -7.04 -18.87
CA ALA A 568 0.97 -7.52 -18.73
C ALA A 568 1.89 -7.02 -19.86
N GLY A 569 1.33 -6.73 -21.04
CA GLY A 569 2.06 -6.32 -22.23
C GLY A 569 1.46 -5.11 -22.93
N GLU A 570 2.11 -4.65 -23.99
CA GLU A 570 1.50 -3.69 -24.91
C GLU A 570 0.46 -4.39 -25.80
N SER A 571 -0.61 -3.69 -26.17
CA SER A 571 -1.61 -4.20 -27.10
C SER A 571 -0.96 -4.75 -28.38
N SER A 572 -1.22 -6.02 -28.68
CA SER A 572 -0.73 -6.70 -29.89
C SER A 572 -1.12 -6.02 -31.22
N MET A 573 -2.21 -5.24 -31.21
CA MET A 573 -2.59 -4.36 -32.32
C MET A 573 -3.36 -3.13 -31.80
N THR A 574 -3.41 -2.06 -32.59
CA THR A 574 -4.22 -0.89 -32.28
C THR A 574 -5.72 -1.23 -32.31
N ALA A 575 -6.39 -1.05 -31.17
CA ALA A 575 -7.82 -1.26 -31.06
C ALA A 575 -8.59 -0.15 -31.78
N LEU A 576 -9.70 -0.52 -32.43
CA LEU A 576 -10.59 0.41 -33.12
C LEU A 576 -12.02 0.19 -32.64
N SER A 577 -12.73 1.28 -32.36
CA SER A 577 -14.20 1.26 -32.19
C SER A 577 -14.88 2.38 -32.96
N LYS A 578 -16.06 2.09 -33.52
CA LYS A 578 -16.94 3.04 -34.21
C LYS A 578 -18.05 3.52 -33.27
N SER A 579 -18.51 4.75 -33.47
CA SER A 579 -19.76 5.24 -32.87
C SER A 579 -20.99 4.54 -33.43
N PRO A 580 -22.13 4.55 -32.70
CA PRO A 580 -23.40 4.04 -33.20
C PRO A 580 -23.80 4.63 -34.56
N ASN A 581 -23.53 5.92 -34.78
CA ASN A 581 -23.73 6.57 -36.08
C ASN A 581 -22.66 6.22 -37.15
N LYS A 582 -21.64 5.41 -36.82
CA LYS A 582 -20.55 4.92 -37.69
C LYS A 582 -19.60 5.98 -38.25
N HIS A 583 -19.78 7.25 -37.88
CA HIS A 583 -19.01 8.37 -38.40
C HIS A 583 -17.80 8.74 -37.54
N ASN A 584 -17.84 8.45 -36.23
CA ASN A 584 -16.71 8.65 -35.34
C ASN A 584 -15.96 7.34 -35.13
N ARG A 585 -14.64 7.40 -35.07
CA ARG A 585 -13.77 6.25 -34.85
C ARG A 585 -12.64 6.65 -33.94
N ILE A 586 -12.36 5.83 -32.94
CA ILE A 586 -11.28 6.06 -31.97
C ILE A 586 -10.32 4.88 -32.09
N TYR A 587 -9.03 5.19 -32.18
CA TYR A 587 -7.92 4.24 -32.26
C TYR A 587 -7.06 4.36 -31.00
N LEU A 588 -6.82 3.24 -30.33
CA LEU A 588 -6.22 3.26 -29.00
C LEU A 588 -5.36 2.01 -28.73
N THR A 589 -4.28 2.17 -27.98
CA THR A 589 -3.46 1.07 -27.44
C THR A 589 -3.40 1.15 -25.92
N ALA A 590 -3.18 0.01 -25.27
CA ALA A 590 -2.94 -0.11 -23.83
C ALA A 590 -1.54 -0.69 -23.58
N GLN A 591 -0.91 -0.26 -22.50
CA GLN A 591 0.39 -0.78 -22.04
C GLN A 591 0.48 -0.70 -20.50
N PRO A 592 1.31 -1.53 -19.86
CA PRO A 592 1.49 -1.48 -18.41
C PRO A 592 2.17 -0.19 -17.96
N LEU A 593 1.84 0.23 -16.75
CA LEU A 593 2.58 1.24 -15.99
C LEU A 593 3.55 0.56 -15.02
N ALA A 594 4.72 1.16 -14.84
CA ALA A 594 5.66 0.71 -13.82
C ALA A 594 5.08 0.92 -12.41
N GLU A 595 5.39 0.00 -11.49
CA GLU A 595 4.87 0.04 -10.12
C GLU A 595 5.28 1.32 -9.37
N GLU A 596 6.52 1.79 -9.57
CA GLU A 596 7.01 3.02 -8.95
C GLU A 596 6.21 4.27 -9.38
N VAL A 597 5.81 4.34 -10.65
CA VAL A 597 4.91 5.40 -11.14
C VAL A 597 3.54 5.27 -10.48
N CYS A 598 3.03 4.05 -10.31
CA CYS A 598 1.73 3.81 -9.67
C CYS A 598 1.73 4.27 -8.22
N LYS A 599 2.78 3.92 -7.46
CA LYS A 599 2.98 4.37 -6.07
C LYS A 599 3.05 5.89 -5.97
N ASP A 600 3.77 6.56 -6.86
CA ASP A 600 3.86 8.03 -6.87
C ASP A 600 2.53 8.72 -7.16
N ILE A 601 1.70 8.14 -8.02
CA ILE A 601 0.34 8.61 -8.29
C ILE A 601 -0.55 8.43 -7.05
N GLU A 602 -0.52 7.23 -6.44
CA GLU A 602 -1.34 6.89 -5.28
C GLU A 602 -0.95 7.70 -4.02
N ASN A 603 0.34 7.92 -3.81
CA ASN A 603 0.87 8.81 -2.77
C ASN A 603 0.53 10.29 -3.05
N GLY A 604 0.19 10.62 -4.30
CA GLY A 604 -0.14 11.96 -4.76
C GLY A 604 1.06 12.88 -4.92
N LYS A 605 2.24 12.31 -5.20
CA LYS A 605 3.39 13.04 -5.76
C LYS A 605 3.10 13.49 -7.19
N ILE A 606 2.29 12.70 -7.90
CA ILE A 606 1.80 12.95 -9.26
C ILE A 606 0.28 12.95 -9.23
N GLY A 607 -0.35 14.11 -9.43
CA GLY A 607 -1.79 14.26 -9.35
C GLY A 607 -2.42 14.99 -10.56
N PRO A 608 -3.76 14.95 -10.66
CA PRO A 608 -4.50 15.69 -11.67
C PRO A 608 -4.45 17.22 -11.46
N ARG A 609 -4.28 17.67 -10.21
CA ARG A 609 -4.29 19.09 -9.81
C ARG A 609 -2.93 19.78 -9.98
N ASP A 610 -1.85 19.03 -10.17
CA ASP A 610 -0.50 19.59 -10.29
C ASP A 610 -0.33 20.34 -11.62
N ASP A 611 0.58 21.31 -11.63
CA ASP A 611 0.97 21.96 -12.88
C ASP A 611 1.51 20.92 -13.87
N PHE A 612 0.94 20.91 -15.08
CA PHE A 612 1.21 19.87 -16.07
C PHE A 612 2.68 19.89 -16.56
N LYS A 613 3.40 21.02 -16.46
CA LYS A 613 4.83 21.07 -16.83
C LYS A 613 5.70 20.52 -15.71
N ALA A 614 5.40 20.84 -14.45
CA ALA A 614 6.08 20.28 -13.30
C ALA A 614 5.91 18.76 -13.26
N ARG A 615 4.66 18.28 -13.40
CA ARG A 615 4.33 16.86 -13.49
C ARG A 615 5.08 16.15 -14.63
N ALA A 616 5.14 16.78 -15.80
CA ALA A 616 5.82 16.20 -16.95
C ALA A 616 7.35 16.08 -16.76
N ARG A 617 7.97 16.99 -15.99
CA ARG A 617 9.38 16.89 -15.63
C ARG A 617 9.62 15.74 -14.65
N ILE A 618 8.81 15.62 -13.60
CA ILE A 618 8.92 14.52 -12.63
C ILE A 618 8.86 13.16 -13.35
N LEU A 619 7.86 12.97 -14.22
CA LEU A 619 7.72 11.74 -15.00
C LEU A 619 8.91 11.48 -15.94
N ALA A 620 9.52 12.51 -16.52
CA ALA A 620 10.66 12.35 -17.42
C ALA A 620 11.98 12.08 -16.67
N ASP A 621 12.25 12.87 -15.63
CA ASP A 621 13.51 12.86 -14.90
C ASP A 621 13.63 11.63 -13.98
N GLU A 622 12.54 11.22 -13.33
CA GLU A 622 12.56 10.11 -12.36
C GLU A 622 12.11 8.77 -12.96
N HIS A 623 11.19 8.81 -13.94
CA HIS A 623 10.52 7.60 -14.47
C HIS A 623 10.80 7.35 -15.96
N GLY A 624 11.66 8.15 -16.59
CA GLY A 624 12.09 7.96 -17.97
C GLY A 624 11.00 8.17 -19.04
N TRP A 625 9.93 8.92 -18.72
CA TRP A 625 8.89 9.23 -19.70
C TRP A 625 9.32 10.30 -20.71
N ASP A 626 8.72 10.24 -21.89
CA ASP A 626 8.80 11.35 -22.82
C ASP A 626 8.05 12.58 -22.27
N VAL A 627 8.74 13.72 -22.22
CA VAL A 627 8.20 14.99 -21.67
C VAL A 627 6.97 15.46 -22.46
N THR A 628 6.89 15.17 -23.77
CA THR A 628 5.77 15.61 -24.60
C THR A 628 4.53 14.78 -24.33
N ASP A 629 4.67 13.46 -24.16
CA ASP A 629 3.59 12.56 -23.74
C ASP A 629 3.09 12.91 -22.33
N ALA A 630 4.01 13.15 -21.39
CA ALA A 630 3.66 13.46 -20.01
C ALA A 630 2.87 14.80 -19.88
N ARG A 631 3.08 15.75 -20.80
CA ARG A 631 2.28 16.99 -20.90
C ARG A 631 0.88 16.75 -21.48
N LYS A 632 0.69 15.68 -22.25
CA LYS A 632 -0.56 15.34 -22.93
C LYS A 632 -1.40 14.31 -22.17
N ILE A 633 -1.13 14.10 -20.89
CA ILE A 633 -2.02 13.35 -20.00
C ILE A 633 -3.35 14.11 -19.86
N TRP A 634 -4.45 13.45 -20.23
CA TRP A 634 -5.79 14.03 -20.14
C TRP A 634 -6.39 13.88 -18.75
N CYS A 635 -6.29 12.68 -18.17
CA CYS A 635 -6.82 12.38 -16.85
C CYS A 635 -6.20 11.10 -16.27
N PHE A 636 -6.37 10.96 -14.96
CA PHE A 636 -6.08 9.76 -14.18
C PHE A 636 -7.39 9.02 -13.91
N GLY A 637 -7.37 7.72 -13.63
CA GLY A 637 -8.59 6.96 -13.36
C GLY A 637 -8.35 5.67 -12.58
N PRO A 638 -9.37 5.12 -11.91
CA PRO A 638 -10.72 5.67 -11.75
C PRO A 638 -10.77 6.88 -10.78
N ASP A 639 -11.92 7.56 -10.74
CA ASP A 639 -12.24 8.70 -9.87
C ASP A 639 -11.19 9.82 -9.86
N THR A 640 -10.54 10.08 -11.00
CA THR A 640 -9.51 11.12 -11.21
C THR A 640 -8.22 11.01 -10.41
N ASN A 641 -8.05 9.99 -9.56
CA ASN A 641 -6.85 9.79 -8.74
C ASN A 641 -6.23 8.40 -8.87
N GLY A 642 -6.89 7.45 -9.53
CA GLY A 642 -6.35 6.09 -9.69
C GLY A 642 -5.14 6.03 -10.63
N ALA A 643 -4.32 5.00 -10.44
CA ALA A 643 -3.09 4.73 -11.20
C ALA A 643 -3.37 4.16 -12.61
N ASN A 644 -4.24 4.82 -13.39
CA ASN A 644 -4.40 4.59 -14.82
C ASN A 644 -4.33 5.92 -15.55
N LEU A 645 -3.72 5.95 -16.73
CA LEU A 645 -3.46 7.18 -17.47
C LEU A 645 -4.10 7.14 -18.85
N LEU A 646 -4.75 8.23 -19.23
CA LEU A 646 -5.16 8.48 -20.61
C LEU A 646 -4.26 9.55 -21.23
N VAL A 647 -3.51 9.18 -22.28
CA VAL A 647 -2.52 10.03 -22.94
C VAL A 647 -2.91 10.25 -24.40
N ASP A 648 -2.86 11.51 -24.84
CA ASP A 648 -3.07 11.86 -26.25
C ASP A 648 -1.76 11.82 -27.03
N GLN A 649 -1.66 10.88 -27.97
CA GLN A 649 -0.54 10.77 -28.90
C GLN A 649 -0.93 11.12 -30.35
N THR A 650 -2.13 11.69 -30.55
CA THR A 650 -2.61 12.06 -31.87
C THR A 650 -1.81 13.22 -32.47
N LYS A 651 -1.84 13.33 -33.82
CA LYS A 651 -1.17 14.41 -34.57
C LYS A 651 -2.16 15.06 -35.53
N ALA A 652 -2.36 16.37 -35.36
CA ALA A 652 -3.16 17.22 -36.25
C ALA A 652 -4.65 16.81 -36.43
N VAL A 653 -5.29 16.27 -35.39
CA VAL A 653 -6.72 15.95 -35.39
C VAL A 653 -7.56 17.18 -35.06
N GLN A 654 -8.49 17.54 -35.96
CA GLN A 654 -9.44 18.63 -35.73
C GLN A 654 -10.55 18.22 -34.75
N TYR A 655 -11.08 19.19 -33.99
CA TYR A 655 -12.20 19.00 -33.05
C TYR A 655 -11.94 18.06 -31.85
N LEU A 656 -10.69 17.64 -31.62
CA LEU A 656 -10.32 16.72 -30.53
C LEU A 656 -10.70 17.27 -29.14
N ASN A 657 -10.53 18.58 -28.92
CA ASN A 657 -10.88 19.23 -27.66
C ASN A 657 -12.37 19.18 -27.34
N GLU A 658 -13.25 19.09 -28.35
CA GLU A 658 -14.70 19.05 -28.13
C GLU A 658 -15.18 17.70 -27.57
N ILE A 659 -14.46 16.62 -27.90
CA ILE A 659 -14.81 15.28 -27.44
C ILE A 659 -14.08 14.89 -26.16
N LYS A 660 -13.12 15.70 -25.68
CA LYS A 660 -12.26 15.40 -24.54
C LYS A 660 -13.07 14.97 -23.31
N ASP A 661 -14.05 15.77 -22.90
CA ASP A 661 -14.87 15.49 -21.71
C ASP A 661 -15.68 14.20 -21.85
N SER A 662 -16.14 13.88 -23.06
CA SER A 662 -16.86 12.64 -23.35
C SER A 662 -15.94 11.42 -23.31
N VAL A 663 -14.72 11.52 -23.83
CA VAL A 663 -13.73 10.44 -23.75
C VAL A 663 -13.28 10.24 -22.30
N VAL A 664 -13.01 11.32 -21.57
CA VAL A 664 -12.65 11.28 -20.14
C VAL A 664 -13.76 10.59 -19.34
N SER A 665 -15.03 10.93 -19.58
CA SER A 665 -16.17 10.29 -18.91
C SER A 665 -16.26 8.78 -19.22
N GLY A 666 -16.05 8.40 -20.48
CA GLY A 666 -15.98 6.99 -20.89
C GLY A 666 -14.79 6.25 -20.27
N PHE A 667 -13.65 6.92 -20.10
CA PHE A 667 -12.47 6.39 -19.45
C PHE A 667 -12.66 6.18 -17.94
N GLN A 668 -13.23 7.15 -17.22
CA GLN A 668 -13.54 6.98 -15.79
C GLN A 668 -14.46 5.78 -15.57
N TRP A 669 -15.46 5.59 -16.43
CA TRP A 669 -16.34 4.43 -16.36
C TRP A 669 -15.61 3.12 -16.68
N ALA A 670 -14.85 3.07 -17.78
CA ALA A 670 -14.14 1.86 -18.19
C ALA A 670 -13.08 1.41 -17.18
N THR A 671 -12.37 2.34 -16.55
CA THR A 671 -11.38 2.02 -15.51
C THR A 671 -12.00 1.65 -14.16
N LYS A 672 -13.27 2.01 -13.93
CA LYS A 672 -14.02 1.62 -12.72
C LYS A 672 -14.57 0.20 -12.81
N GLU A 673 -14.99 -0.23 -14.00
CA GLU A 673 -15.50 -1.56 -14.32
C GLU A 673 -14.64 -2.16 -15.43
N GLY A 674 -13.61 -2.95 -15.12
CA GLY A 674 -12.74 -3.57 -16.12
C GLY A 674 -13.43 -4.63 -16.98
N PRO A 675 -12.86 -5.01 -18.14
CA PRO A 675 -13.48 -5.94 -19.07
C PRO A 675 -13.48 -7.41 -18.63
N VAL A 676 -12.61 -7.81 -17.69
CA VAL A 676 -12.39 -9.22 -17.33
C VAL A 676 -13.39 -9.68 -16.28
N ALA A 677 -13.55 -8.95 -15.19
CA ALA A 677 -14.38 -9.32 -14.05
C ALA A 677 -15.22 -8.15 -13.53
N GLU A 678 -15.25 -7.01 -14.23
CA GLU A 678 -15.84 -5.75 -13.77
C GLU A 678 -15.25 -5.33 -12.41
N GLU A 679 -13.94 -5.51 -12.26
CA GLU A 679 -13.16 -4.96 -11.15
C GLU A 679 -12.44 -3.68 -11.59
N PRO A 680 -12.15 -2.74 -10.67
CA PRO A 680 -11.39 -1.54 -11.00
C PRO A 680 -10.02 -1.87 -11.59
N MET A 681 -9.64 -1.13 -12.62
CA MET A 681 -8.34 -1.28 -13.28
C MET A 681 -7.22 -0.60 -12.47
N ARG A 682 -6.00 -1.09 -12.59
CA ARG A 682 -4.78 -0.48 -12.03
C ARG A 682 -3.60 -0.71 -12.97
N ALA A 683 -2.68 0.26 -12.99
CA ALA A 683 -1.41 0.19 -13.70
C ALA A 683 -1.55 0.09 -15.22
N VAL A 684 -2.55 0.76 -15.81
CA VAL A 684 -2.75 0.77 -17.27
C VAL A 684 -2.61 2.18 -17.85
N ARG A 685 -1.73 2.32 -18.84
CA ARG A 685 -1.62 3.51 -19.69
C ARG A 685 -2.32 3.25 -21.01
N PHE A 686 -3.23 4.14 -21.37
CA PHE A 686 -3.93 4.14 -22.64
C PHE A 686 -3.45 5.29 -23.51
N ASN A 687 -3.04 4.98 -24.73
CA ASN A 687 -2.58 5.96 -25.71
C ASN A 687 -3.61 6.12 -26.83
N ILE A 688 -4.14 7.33 -26.99
CA ILE A 688 -5.01 7.66 -28.13
C ILE A 688 -4.11 7.90 -29.33
N MET A 689 -4.18 6.99 -30.31
CA MET A 689 -3.30 7.00 -31.48
C MET A 689 -3.87 7.88 -32.60
N ASP A 690 -5.16 7.76 -32.87
CA ASP A 690 -5.86 8.52 -33.90
C ASP A 690 -7.36 8.61 -33.60
N VAL A 691 -8.02 9.63 -34.15
CA VAL A 691 -9.48 9.80 -34.06
C VAL A 691 -10.02 10.38 -35.36
N THR A 692 -11.00 9.72 -35.95
CA THR A 692 -11.79 10.29 -37.05
C THR A 692 -13.11 10.80 -36.51
N LEU A 693 -13.42 12.07 -36.70
CA LEU A 693 -14.64 12.70 -36.19
C LEU A 693 -15.55 13.17 -37.34
N HIS A 694 -16.87 13.08 -37.13
CA HIS A 694 -17.84 13.70 -38.03
C HIS A 694 -17.65 15.23 -38.06
N ALA A 695 -18.05 15.93 -39.13
CA ALA A 695 -17.87 17.38 -39.28
C ALA A 695 -18.80 18.22 -38.38
N ASP A 696 -20.02 17.75 -38.12
CA ASP A 696 -20.99 18.44 -37.25
C ASP A 696 -20.96 17.98 -35.78
N ALA A 697 -20.98 18.94 -34.85
CA ALA A 697 -20.93 18.69 -33.40
C ALA A 697 -22.12 17.88 -32.86
N ILE A 698 -23.30 18.01 -33.49
CA ILE A 698 -24.52 17.26 -33.11
C ILE A 698 -24.27 15.74 -33.22
N HIS A 699 -23.44 15.31 -34.17
CA HIS A 699 -23.08 13.92 -34.40
C HIS A 699 -21.86 13.45 -33.58
N ARG A 700 -21.31 14.33 -32.71
CA ARG A 700 -20.20 14.07 -31.79
C ARG A 700 -20.60 14.14 -30.31
N GLY A 701 -21.89 14.21 -29.99
CA GLY A 701 -22.37 14.30 -28.61
C GLY A 701 -21.97 13.11 -27.73
N GLY A 702 -22.02 13.29 -26.41
CA GLY A 702 -21.57 12.29 -25.42
C GLY A 702 -22.20 10.90 -25.58
N GLY A 703 -23.47 10.81 -25.99
CA GLY A 703 -24.14 9.54 -26.27
C GLY A 703 -23.54 8.73 -27.44
N GLN A 704 -22.75 9.37 -28.31
CA GLN A 704 -22.03 8.70 -29.39
C GLN A 704 -20.58 8.37 -29.01
N ILE A 705 -19.92 9.25 -28.24
CA ILE A 705 -18.49 9.12 -27.92
C ILE A 705 -18.24 8.27 -26.68
N ILE A 706 -19.02 8.42 -25.61
CA ILE A 706 -18.81 7.70 -24.34
C ILE A 706 -18.85 6.18 -24.53
N PRO A 707 -19.86 5.58 -25.22
CA PRO A 707 -19.89 4.13 -25.43
C PRO A 707 -18.75 3.64 -26.32
N THR A 708 -18.33 4.44 -27.31
CA THR A 708 -17.23 4.11 -28.22
C THR A 708 -15.88 4.15 -27.51
N ALA A 709 -15.66 5.16 -26.67
CA ALA A 709 -14.47 5.26 -25.82
C ALA A 709 -14.38 4.06 -24.87
N ARG A 710 -15.48 3.70 -24.18
CA ARG A 710 -15.52 2.51 -23.31
C ARG A 710 -15.19 1.23 -24.07
N ARG A 711 -15.81 1.01 -25.24
CA ARG A 711 -15.56 -0.18 -26.07
C ARG A 711 -14.11 -0.27 -26.54
N VAL A 712 -13.50 0.83 -27.01
CA VAL A 712 -12.11 0.78 -27.49
C VAL A 712 -11.12 0.52 -26.35
N LEU A 713 -11.37 1.06 -25.16
CA LEU A 713 -10.55 0.79 -23.96
C LEU A 713 -10.58 -0.69 -23.57
N TYR A 714 -11.76 -1.32 -23.57
CA TYR A 714 -11.89 -2.76 -23.33
C TYR A 714 -11.19 -3.60 -24.40
N ALA A 715 -11.36 -3.24 -25.67
CA ALA A 715 -10.66 -3.92 -26.76
C ALA A 715 -9.13 -3.83 -26.62
N ALA A 716 -8.60 -2.64 -26.31
CA ALA A 716 -7.16 -2.43 -26.11
C ALA A 716 -6.61 -3.23 -24.93
N THR A 717 -7.35 -3.28 -23.82
CA THR A 717 -6.99 -4.05 -22.61
C THR A 717 -6.92 -5.54 -22.91
N LEU A 718 -7.94 -6.10 -23.59
CA LEU A 718 -7.97 -7.52 -23.93
C LEU A 718 -6.90 -7.91 -24.96
N LEU A 719 -6.41 -6.96 -25.75
CA LEU A 719 -5.30 -7.16 -26.71
C LEU A 719 -3.92 -7.04 -26.06
N ALA A 720 -3.84 -6.58 -24.81
CA ALA A 720 -2.62 -6.24 -24.06
C ALA A 720 -2.29 -7.27 -22.97
N ASP A 721 -2.68 -8.54 -23.17
CA ASP A 721 -2.52 -9.63 -22.20
C ASP A 721 -3.08 -9.27 -20.81
N PRO A 722 -4.42 -9.28 -20.65
CA PRO A 722 -5.03 -8.86 -19.40
C PRO A 722 -4.59 -9.74 -18.23
N GLY A 723 -4.33 -9.11 -17.09
CA GLY A 723 -3.95 -9.75 -15.83
C GLY A 723 -4.92 -9.40 -14.71
N LEU A 724 -4.94 -10.24 -13.68
CA LEU A 724 -5.65 -9.97 -12.42
C LEU A 724 -4.61 -9.74 -11.33
N MET A 725 -4.77 -8.70 -10.54
CA MET A 725 -3.91 -8.38 -9.40
C MET A 725 -4.64 -8.73 -8.09
N GLU A 726 -3.94 -9.43 -7.20
CA GLU A 726 -4.36 -9.65 -5.82
C GLU A 726 -3.64 -8.67 -4.87
N PRO A 727 -4.29 -8.24 -3.78
CA PRO A 727 -3.63 -7.43 -2.78
C PRO A 727 -2.75 -8.32 -1.88
N VAL A 728 -1.61 -7.77 -1.47
CA VAL A 728 -0.61 -8.47 -0.65
C VAL A 728 -0.35 -7.68 0.63
N PHE A 729 -0.33 -8.40 1.75
CA PHE A 729 0.10 -7.87 3.03
C PHE A 729 1.59 -8.04 3.23
N LEU A 730 2.26 -7.01 3.74
CA LEU A 730 3.51 -7.15 4.45
C LEU A 730 3.18 -7.64 5.87
N VAL A 731 3.68 -8.83 6.20
CA VAL A 731 3.53 -9.45 7.51
C VAL A 731 4.84 -9.35 8.26
N GLU A 732 4.84 -8.63 9.39
CA GLU A 732 5.93 -8.66 10.35
C GLU A 732 5.56 -9.63 11.48
N ILE A 733 6.43 -10.59 11.76
CA ILE A 733 6.21 -11.58 12.82
C ILE A 733 7.39 -11.54 13.77
N GLN A 734 7.09 -11.31 15.05
CA GLN A 734 8.07 -11.42 16.12
C GLN A 734 7.93 -12.76 16.82
N VAL A 735 9.04 -13.47 16.99
CA VAL A 735 9.05 -14.80 17.60
C VAL A 735 10.40 -15.13 18.24
N PRO A 736 10.45 -15.96 19.28
CA PRO A 736 11.69 -16.59 19.73
C PRO A 736 12.23 -17.59 18.68
N GLU A 737 13.56 -17.77 18.65
CA GLU A 737 14.24 -18.70 17.73
C GLU A 737 13.62 -20.12 17.72
N GLN A 738 13.22 -20.62 18.89
CA GLN A 738 12.67 -21.96 19.08
C GLN A 738 11.35 -22.20 18.32
N ALA A 739 10.59 -21.15 18.04
CA ALA A 739 9.28 -21.22 17.37
C ALA A 739 9.32 -20.77 15.90
N MET A 740 10.49 -20.43 15.36
CA MET A 740 10.69 -20.04 13.96
C MET A 740 10.21 -21.11 12.96
N GLY A 741 10.46 -22.39 13.25
CA GLY A 741 10.04 -23.49 12.36
C GLY A 741 8.53 -23.54 12.12
N GLY A 742 7.72 -23.15 13.12
CA GLY A 742 6.27 -23.07 12.98
C GLY A 742 5.82 -21.98 12.01
N ILE A 743 6.57 -20.88 11.92
CA ILE A 743 6.26 -19.75 11.03
C ILE A 743 6.41 -20.14 9.57
N TYR A 744 7.57 -20.69 9.18
CA TYR A 744 7.81 -21.07 7.78
C TYR A 744 6.77 -22.08 7.27
N GLY A 745 6.38 -23.03 8.13
CA GLY A 745 5.36 -24.01 7.79
C GLY A 745 4.01 -23.36 7.47
N VAL A 746 3.59 -22.37 8.26
CA VAL A 746 2.32 -21.65 8.05
C VAL A 746 2.40 -20.72 6.84
N LEU A 747 3.48 -19.94 6.72
CA LEU A 747 3.66 -19.00 5.60
C LEU A 747 3.72 -19.75 4.26
N THR A 748 4.54 -20.80 4.15
CA THR A 748 4.69 -21.56 2.89
C THR A 748 3.36 -22.20 2.46
N ARG A 749 2.59 -22.74 3.41
CA ARG A 749 1.26 -23.33 3.13
C ARG A 749 0.28 -22.29 2.56
N ARG A 750 0.46 -21.02 2.91
CA ARG A 750 -0.40 -19.89 2.55
C ARG A 750 0.20 -18.99 1.47
N ARG A 751 1.11 -19.52 0.64
CA ARG A 751 1.80 -18.77 -0.42
C ARG A 751 2.57 -17.53 0.08
N GLY A 752 2.95 -17.53 1.36
CA GLY A 752 3.73 -16.47 1.96
C GLY A 752 5.21 -16.57 1.57
N HIS A 753 5.84 -15.44 1.26
CA HIS A 753 7.25 -15.36 0.89
C HIS A 753 8.04 -14.56 1.92
N VAL A 754 8.93 -15.21 2.67
CA VAL A 754 9.85 -14.56 3.60
C VAL A 754 11.01 -13.96 2.82
N PHE A 755 11.29 -12.68 3.03
CA PHE A 755 12.38 -11.98 2.34
C PHE A 755 13.38 -11.30 3.30
N GLU A 756 13.01 -11.12 4.57
CA GLU A 756 13.90 -10.55 5.58
C GLU A 756 13.77 -11.30 6.90
N GLU A 757 14.90 -11.64 7.49
CA GLU A 757 15.01 -12.26 8.80
C GLU A 757 16.14 -11.60 9.57
N THR A 758 15.77 -10.93 10.67
CA THR A 758 16.73 -10.18 11.47
C THR A 758 16.57 -10.52 12.95
N GLN A 759 17.67 -10.91 13.59
CA GLN A 759 17.71 -11.08 15.04
C GLN A 759 17.78 -9.70 15.69
N ARG A 760 16.93 -9.43 16.69
CA ARG A 760 16.95 -8.15 17.41
C ARG A 760 18.11 -8.12 18.41
N PRO A 761 19.08 -7.19 18.27
CA PRO A 761 20.25 -7.16 19.14
C PRO A 761 19.89 -6.96 20.62
N GLY A 762 20.36 -7.85 21.49
CA GLY A 762 20.10 -7.81 22.94
C GLY A 762 18.82 -8.50 23.39
N THR A 763 18.07 -9.13 22.47
CA THR A 763 16.91 -9.99 22.80
C THR A 763 17.00 -11.33 22.07
N PRO A 764 16.39 -12.41 22.59
CA PRO A 764 16.32 -13.70 21.90
C PRO A 764 15.25 -13.76 20.79
N LEU A 765 14.69 -12.60 20.39
CA LEU A 765 13.60 -12.50 19.43
C LEU A 765 14.13 -12.26 18.02
N PHE A 766 13.49 -12.92 17.06
CA PHE A 766 13.65 -12.71 15.62
C PHE A 766 12.47 -11.94 15.08
N THR A 767 12.76 -11.05 14.13
CA THR A 767 11.76 -10.38 13.29
C THR A 767 11.81 -11.00 11.91
N VAL A 768 10.68 -11.55 11.48
CA VAL A 768 10.50 -12.14 10.14
C VAL A 768 9.56 -11.25 9.37
N LYS A 769 9.99 -10.76 8.19
CA LYS A 769 9.11 -10.06 7.26
C LYS A 769 8.81 -10.93 6.06
N ALA A 770 7.52 -11.01 5.73
CA ALA A 770 7.03 -11.81 4.63
C ALA A 770 5.92 -11.11 3.86
N TYR A 771 5.81 -11.40 2.57
CA TYR A 771 4.64 -11.06 1.78
C TYR A 771 3.61 -12.17 1.89
N LEU A 772 2.35 -11.82 2.17
CA LEU A 772 1.23 -12.77 2.31
C LEU A 772 0.02 -12.26 1.50
N PRO A 773 -0.46 -13.02 0.51
CA PRO A 773 -1.68 -12.66 -0.21
C PRO A 773 -2.87 -12.51 0.75
N VAL A 774 -3.66 -11.43 0.60
CA VAL A 774 -4.77 -11.14 1.52
C VAL A 774 -5.79 -12.28 1.56
N ASN A 775 -6.05 -12.96 0.44
CA ASN A 775 -6.98 -14.09 0.38
C ASN A 775 -6.52 -15.28 1.23
N GLU A 776 -5.21 -15.44 1.42
CA GLU A 776 -4.61 -16.51 2.25
C GLU A 776 -4.43 -16.05 3.71
N SER A 777 -4.71 -14.78 4.01
CA SER A 777 -4.58 -14.22 5.36
C SER A 777 -5.73 -14.59 6.29
N PHE A 778 -6.87 -15.06 5.78
CA PHE A 778 -8.02 -15.41 6.61
C PHE A 778 -7.71 -16.57 7.55
N GLY A 779 -7.91 -16.34 8.85
CA GLY A 779 -7.55 -17.30 9.90
C GLY A 779 -6.05 -17.49 10.11
N PHE A 780 -5.19 -16.70 9.45
CA PHE A 780 -3.72 -16.78 9.58
C PHE A 780 -3.25 -16.62 11.02
N ASN A 781 -3.80 -15.66 11.77
CA ASN A 781 -3.41 -15.40 13.16
C ASN A 781 -3.69 -16.60 14.08
N ALA A 782 -4.83 -17.27 13.90
CA ALA A 782 -5.19 -18.45 14.69
C ALA A 782 -4.29 -19.64 14.34
N ASP A 783 -4.04 -19.84 13.05
CA ASP A 783 -3.17 -20.90 12.52
C ASP A 783 -1.73 -20.72 13.03
N LEU A 784 -1.18 -19.50 12.92
CA LEU A 784 0.15 -19.15 13.40
C LEU A 784 0.29 -19.32 14.91
N ARG A 785 -0.68 -18.86 15.71
CA ARG A 785 -0.67 -19.07 17.16
C ARG A 785 -0.65 -20.54 17.53
N SER A 786 -1.45 -21.38 16.85
CA SER A 786 -1.47 -22.81 17.14
C SER A 786 -0.14 -23.51 16.85
N HIS A 787 0.55 -23.14 15.76
CA HIS A 787 1.81 -23.76 15.34
C HIS A 787 3.04 -23.19 16.07
N THR A 788 2.91 -22.06 16.76
CA THR A 788 4.00 -21.40 17.50
C THR A 788 3.79 -21.45 19.02
N GLY A 789 2.79 -22.20 19.49
CA GLY A 789 2.44 -22.28 20.92
C GLY A 789 2.00 -20.94 21.52
N GLY A 790 1.49 -20.03 20.69
CA GLY A 790 1.07 -18.68 21.06
C GLY A 790 2.22 -17.67 21.21
N GLN A 791 3.45 -18.04 20.81
CA GLN A 791 4.64 -17.19 20.97
C GLN A 791 4.88 -16.22 19.81
N ALA A 792 4.20 -16.41 18.68
CA ALA A 792 4.33 -15.51 17.52
C ALA A 792 3.23 -14.44 17.52
N PHE A 793 3.66 -13.21 17.25
CA PHE A 793 2.80 -12.05 17.12
C PHE A 793 2.88 -11.51 15.68
N PRO A 794 1.93 -11.90 14.81
CA PRO A 794 1.89 -11.41 13.44
C PRO A 794 1.20 -10.05 13.35
N GLN A 795 1.69 -9.21 12.46
CA GLN A 795 1.03 -7.98 12.06
C GLN A 795 1.04 -7.86 10.55
N SER A 796 -0.13 -7.65 9.98
CA SER A 796 -0.32 -7.53 8.54
C SER A 796 -0.66 -6.09 8.19
N VAL A 797 0.08 -5.50 7.26
CA VAL A 797 -0.18 -4.17 6.71
C VAL A 797 -0.34 -4.31 5.21
N PHE A 798 -1.33 -3.63 4.61
CA PHE A 798 -1.42 -3.56 3.14
C PHE A 798 -0.14 -2.92 2.59
N ASP A 799 0.52 -3.62 1.67
CA ASP A 799 1.80 -3.21 1.12
C ASP A 799 1.67 -2.84 -0.36
N HIS A 800 1.33 -3.81 -1.21
CA HIS A 800 1.22 -3.59 -2.65
C HIS A 800 0.19 -4.51 -3.32
N TRP A 801 -0.01 -4.28 -4.62
CA TRP A 801 -0.77 -5.15 -5.51
C TRP A 801 0.18 -6.00 -6.33
N GLU A 802 -0.04 -7.31 -6.37
CA GLU A 802 0.78 -8.25 -7.12
C GLU A 802 -0.07 -8.93 -8.19
N VAL A 803 0.51 -9.19 -9.37
CA VAL A 803 -0.19 -9.96 -10.41
C VAL A 803 -0.36 -11.39 -9.94
N LEU A 804 -1.61 -11.86 -9.91
CA LEU A 804 -1.97 -13.20 -9.47
C LEU A 804 -1.25 -14.25 -10.34
N PRO A 805 -0.36 -15.08 -9.75
CA PRO A 805 0.29 -16.14 -10.50
C PRO A 805 -0.70 -17.25 -10.86
N GLY A 806 -0.38 -18.04 -11.89
CA GLY A 806 -1.15 -19.26 -12.21
C GLY A 806 -1.94 -19.23 -13.52
N GLY A 807 -1.61 -18.32 -14.45
CA GLY A 807 -2.06 -18.34 -15.84
C GLY A 807 -2.94 -17.16 -16.25
N SER A 808 -3.44 -17.18 -17.49
CA SER A 808 -4.26 -16.09 -18.05
C SER A 808 -5.67 -16.08 -17.46
N PRO A 809 -6.22 -14.90 -17.09
CA PRO A 809 -7.61 -14.79 -16.64
C PRO A 809 -8.64 -15.15 -17.72
N LEU A 810 -8.23 -15.19 -19.00
CA LEU A 810 -9.10 -15.55 -20.11
C LEU A 810 -9.28 -17.07 -20.25
N ASP A 811 -8.36 -17.87 -19.72
CA ASP A 811 -8.41 -19.33 -19.78
C ASP A 811 -9.02 -19.90 -18.49
N THR A 812 -10.28 -20.36 -18.61
CA THR A 812 -11.06 -20.97 -17.51
C THR A 812 -10.41 -22.19 -16.84
N THR A 813 -9.40 -22.82 -17.45
CA THR A 813 -8.70 -23.98 -16.86
C THR A 813 -7.64 -23.58 -15.83
N THR A 814 -7.10 -22.36 -15.96
CA THR A 814 -6.07 -21.81 -15.08
C THR A 814 -6.63 -21.43 -13.71
N MET A 815 -5.76 -21.26 -12.70
CA MET A 815 -6.20 -20.82 -11.36
C MET A 815 -6.85 -19.44 -11.43
N THR A 816 -6.20 -18.50 -12.11
CA THR A 816 -6.70 -17.14 -12.36
C THR A 816 -8.04 -17.15 -13.07
N GLY A 817 -8.20 -17.95 -14.14
CA GLY A 817 -9.45 -18.05 -14.88
C GLY A 817 -10.60 -18.67 -14.09
N LYS A 818 -10.33 -19.63 -13.18
CA LYS A 818 -11.36 -20.15 -12.26
C LYS A 818 -11.85 -19.07 -11.30
N ILE A 819 -10.94 -18.30 -10.70
CA ILE A 819 -11.28 -17.18 -9.81
C ILE A 819 -12.14 -16.15 -10.56
N VAL A 820 -11.73 -15.75 -11.78
CA VAL A 820 -12.51 -14.85 -12.64
C VAL A 820 -13.90 -15.42 -12.93
N THR A 821 -13.98 -16.70 -13.32
CA THR A 821 -15.26 -17.36 -13.63
C THR A 821 -16.20 -17.35 -12.42
N ASP A 822 -15.70 -17.64 -11.22
CA ASP A 822 -16.50 -17.67 -10.01
C ASP A 822 -16.90 -16.26 -9.53
N MET A 823 -16.04 -15.26 -9.72
CA MET A 823 -16.40 -13.85 -9.51
C MET A 823 -17.52 -13.41 -10.46
N ARG A 824 -17.40 -13.72 -11.76
CA ARG A 824 -18.40 -13.38 -12.77
C ARG A 824 -19.76 -14.05 -12.49
N LYS A 825 -19.76 -15.32 -12.09
CA LYS A 825 -20.98 -16.02 -11.65
C LYS A 825 -21.65 -15.31 -10.46
N ARG A 826 -20.87 -14.89 -9.47
CA ARG A 826 -21.37 -14.20 -8.27
C ARG A 826 -21.98 -12.84 -8.59
N LYS A 827 -21.38 -12.11 -9.53
CA LYS A 827 -21.91 -10.83 -10.06
C LYS A 827 -23.11 -11.00 -10.99
N GLY A 828 -23.49 -12.23 -11.35
CA GLY A 828 -24.62 -12.50 -12.25
C GLY A 828 -24.34 -12.16 -13.73
N ILE A 829 -23.07 -11.97 -14.10
CA ILE A 829 -22.65 -11.69 -15.48
C ILE A 829 -22.22 -12.99 -16.19
N LYS A 830 -22.08 -12.93 -17.53
CA LYS A 830 -21.70 -14.12 -18.32
C LYS A 830 -20.41 -14.75 -17.77
N PRO A 831 -20.39 -16.05 -17.42
CA PRO A 831 -19.23 -16.67 -16.79
C PRO A 831 -17.95 -16.61 -17.64
N GLU A 832 -18.08 -16.70 -18.95
CA GLU A 832 -16.96 -16.56 -19.89
C GLU A 832 -16.62 -15.07 -20.11
N VAL A 833 -15.33 -14.76 -20.12
CA VAL A 833 -14.84 -13.42 -20.42
C VAL A 833 -15.08 -13.11 -21.90
N PRO A 834 -15.67 -11.96 -22.27
CA PRO A 834 -15.86 -11.61 -23.67
C PRO A 834 -14.52 -11.42 -24.38
N GLY A 835 -14.33 -12.08 -25.53
CA GLY A 835 -13.18 -11.83 -26.40
C GLY A 835 -13.12 -10.40 -26.94
N TYR A 836 -11.93 -9.96 -27.35
CA TYR A 836 -11.72 -8.60 -27.88
C TYR A 836 -12.59 -8.31 -29.11
N GLU A 837 -13.00 -9.33 -29.86
CA GLU A 837 -13.86 -9.24 -31.04
C GLU A 837 -15.25 -8.69 -30.72
N ASN A 838 -15.72 -8.79 -29.48
CA ASN A 838 -16.99 -8.20 -29.06
C ASN A 838 -16.94 -6.67 -29.02
N TYR A 839 -15.74 -6.12 -28.81
CA TYR A 839 -15.50 -4.70 -28.63
C TYR A 839 -14.83 -4.06 -29.85
N TYR A 840 -13.95 -4.81 -30.52
CA TYR A 840 -13.14 -4.41 -31.67
C TYR A 840 -13.92 -4.35 -32.98
N ASP A 841 -13.71 -3.29 -33.76
CA ASP A 841 -14.31 -3.08 -35.07
C ASP A 841 -13.30 -3.23 -36.22
N LYS A 842 -13.65 -4.02 -37.26
CA LYS A 842 -12.85 -4.09 -38.52
C LYS A 842 -13.25 -2.99 -39.51
N LEU A 843 -12.27 -2.46 -40.24
CA LEU A 843 -12.49 -1.67 -41.46
C LEU A 843 -12.58 -2.60 -42.67
N LYS A 844 -13.69 -2.53 -43.42
CA LYS A 844 -13.74 -3.15 -44.75
C LYS A 844 -12.91 -2.27 -45.70
N ILE A 845 -11.71 -2.70 -46.04
CA ILE A 845 -10.95 -2.09 -47.15
C ILE A 845 -11.64 -2.52 -48.45
N HIS A 846 -12.28 -1.59 -49.14
CA HIS A 846 -12.71 -1.81 -50.53
C HIS A 846 -11.48 -1.70 -51.45
N PRO A 847 -11.20 -2.70 -52.30
CA PRO A 847 -10.01 -2.68 -53.15
C PRO A 847 -10.28 -1.83 -54.40
N TYR A 848 -10.13 -0.51 -54.31
CA TYR A 848 -9.97 0.34 -55.49
C TYR A 848 -8.99 1.48 -55.20
N ASN A 849 -8.09 1.69 -56.16
CA ASN A 849 -7.07 2.73 -56.29
C ASN A 849 -5.69 2.47 -55.68
N VAL A 850 -4.88 1.68 -56.39
CA VAL A 850 -3.44 1.95 -56.51
C VAL A 850 -3.09 1.99 -58.00
N VAL A 851 -2.68 3.17 -58.46
CA VAL A 851 -2.18 3.46 -59.81
C VAL A 851 -0.89 2.66 -60.03
N ARG A 852 -0.85 1.90 -61.13
CA ARG A 852 0.32 1.15 -61.59
C ARG A 852 1.40 2.10 -62.08
N THR A 853 2.59 2.02 -61.48
CA THR A 853 3.85 2.37 -62.15
C THR A 853 4.79 1.19 -62.09
N HIS A 854 5.14 0.68 -63.27
CA HIS A 854 6.05 -0.44 -63.51
C HIS A 854 7.48 -0.12 -63.09
N HIS A 855 8.11 -0.98 -62.28
CA HIS A 855 9.54 -1.30 -62.39
C HIS A 855 9.82 -2.75 -61.96
N ARG A 856 10.68 -3.41 -62.73
CA ARG A 856 11.02 -4.86 -62.72
C ARG A 856 11.67 -5.30 -61.40
N PRO A 857 11.54 -6.59 -60.99
CA PRO A 857 12.49 -7.20 -60.05
C PRO A 857 13.50 -8.11 -60.76
N ALA A 858 14.76 -8.02 -60.34
CA ALA A 858 15.81 -8.99 -60.58
C ALA A 858 16.18 -9.68 -59.25
N ARG A 859 16.21 -11.02 -59.30
CA ARG A 859 16.89 -12.05 -58.48
C ARG A 859 17.41 -11.71 -57.06
N GLY A 860 17.12 -12.60 -56.11
CA GLY A 860 18.05 -12.91 -55.00
C GLY A 860 17.44 -13.55 -53.74
N LEU A 861 17.62 -14.87 -53.60
CA LEU A 861 17.94 -15.62 -52.36
C LEU A 861 16.94 -15.65 -51.16
N ARG A 862 16.35 -16.84 -50.92
CA ARG A 862 16.08 -17.42 -49.58
C ARG A 862 17.35 -18.18 -49.10
N PRO A 863 17.56 -18.60 -47.83
CA PRO A 863 16.58 -18.93 -46.76
C PRO A 863 17.01 -18.58 -45.30
N GLN A 864 16.12 -18.78 -44.30
CA GLN A 864 16.28 -19.74 -43.17
C GLN A 864 15.32 -19.49 -41.99
N HIS A 865 14.82 -20.60 -41.43
CA HIS A 865 13.98 -20.73 -40.24
C HIS A 865 14.83 -21.04 -38.98
N ARG A 866 14.34 -20.63 -37.81
CA ARG A 866 14.50 -21.34 -36.53
C ARG A 866 13.15 -21.33 -35.78
N ALA A 867 12.70 -22.52 -35.38
CA ALA A 867 11.62 -22.80 -34.42
C ALA A 867 12.26 -23.11 -33.02
N PRO A 868 11.58 -23.57 -31.94
CA PRO A 868 10.15 -23.90 -31.73
C PRO A 868 9.56 -23.49 -30.35
N ASP A 869 8.24 -23.65 -30.15
CA ASP A 869 7.58 -23.58 -28.85
C ASP A 869 6.58 -24.73 -28.62
N HIS A 870 6.55 -25.23 -27.39
CA HIS A 870 5.79 -26.39 -26.89
C HIS A 870 4.27 -26.13 -26.85
N ALA A 871 3.50 -26.77 -27.74
CA ALA A 871 2.02 -26.79 -27.68
C ALA A 871 1.40 -28.02 -28.36
N LEU A 872 1.89 -29.24 -28.06
CA LEU A 872 1.55 -30.43 -28.85
C LEU A 872 0.62 -31.47 -28.20
N ALA A 873 0.24 -31.37 -26.92
CA ALA A 873 -0.57 -32.44 -26.30
C ALA A 873 -2.10 -32.31 -26.45
N ASN A 874 -2.64 -31.15 -26.86
CA ASN A 874 -4.11 -30.93 -26.89
C ASN A 874 -4.76 -30.92 -28.29
N ARG A 875 -4.03 -31.30 -29.37
CA ARG A 875 -4.48 -31.07 -30.76
C ARG A 875 -5.04 -32.27 -31.52
N LEU A 876 -5.10 -33.47 -30.97
CA LEU A 876 -5.39 -34.67 -31.78
C LEU A 876 -6.84 -35.16 -31.73
N ARG A 877 -7.79 -34.23 -31.86
CA ARG A 877 -9.07 -34.51 -32.51
C ARG A 877 -9.06 -33.79 -33.86
N PRO A 878 -9.31 -34.45 -35.00
CA PRO A 878 -9.34 -33.75 -36.28
C PRO A 878 -10.37 -32.61 -36.20
N PRO A 879 -9.96 -31.33 -36.33
CA PRO A 879 -10.86 -30.17 -36.21
C PRO A 879 -12.08 -30.26 -37.14
N SER A 880 -11.89 -30.97 -38.25
CA SER A 880 -12.89 -31.31 -39.27
C SER A 880 -14.03 -32.19 -38.76
N LEU A 881 -13.82 -33.13 -37.82
CA LEU A 881 -14.91 -33.99 -37.32
C LEU A 881 -15.90 -33.20 -36.44
N LYS A 882 -15.39 -32.32 -35.59
CA LYS A 882 -16.23 -31.45 -34.74
C LYS A 882 -17.04 -30.46 -35.60
N GLN A 883 -16.42 -29.91 -36.64
CA GLN A 883 -17.09 -29.03 -37.61
C GLN A 883 -18.14 -29.80 -38.43
N ASN A 884 -17.85 -31.02 -38.88
CA ASN A 884 -18.79 -31.85 -39.64
C ASN A 884 -20.01 -32.28 -38.78
N LEU A 885 -19.80 -32.59 -37.50
CA LEU A 885 -20.90 -32.86 -36.55
C LEU A 885 -21.81 -31.64 -36.33
N ALA A 886 -21.23 -30.45 -36.17
CA ALA A 886 -22.01 -29.22 -36.04
C ALA A 886 -22.80 -28.89 -37.33
N TYR A 887 -22.19 -29.13 -38.50
CA TYR A 887 -22.84 -28.96 -39.80
C TYR A 887 -24.00 -29.94 -40.01
N LEU A 888 -23.84 -31.21 -39.60
CA LEU A 888 -24.91 -32.21 -39.63
C LEU A 888 -26.09 -31.84 -38.73
N ASP A 889 -25.83 -31.31 -37.53
CA ASP A 889 -26.88 -30.88 -36.61
C ASP A 889 -27.66 -29.69 -37.19
N ASP A 890 -26.96 -28.73 -37.80
CA ASP A 890 -27.59 -27.57 -38.45
C ASP A 890 -28.46 -27.99 -39.65
N LEU A 891 -27.95 -28.82 -40.56
CA LEU A 891 -28.73 -29.34 -41.69
C LEU A 891 -29.97 -30.13 -41.22
N THR A 892 -29.86 -30.89 -40.13
CA THR A 892 -30.99 -31.67 -39.59
C THR A 892 -32.06 -30.74 -39.01
N ARG A 893 -31.66 -29.65 -38.34
CA ARG A 893 -32.60 -28.62 -37.85
C ARG A 893 -33.29 -27.89 -39.01
N GLN A 894 -32.56 -27.58 -40.09
CA GLN A 894 -33.12 -26.94 -41.28
C GLN A 894 -34.17 -27.85 -41.97
N ILE A 895 -33.89 -29.15 -42.10
CA ILE A 895 -34.87 -30.12 -42.63
C ILE A 895 -36.11 -30.20 -41.73
N ALA A 896 -35.94 -30.25 -40.41
CA ALA A 896 -37.06 -30.28 -39.46
C ALA A 896 -37.90 -28.98 -39.46
N HIS A 897 -37.31 -27.84 -39.85
CA HIS A 897 -38.05 -26.60 -40.09
C HIS A 897 -38.87 -26.69 -41.39
N LEU A 898 -38.22 -27.05 -42.50
CA LEU A 898 -38.86 -27.22 -43.81
C LEU A 898 -39.98 -28.26 -43.78
N ASP A 899 -39.82 -29.37 -43.06
CA ASP A 899 -40.88 -30.38 -42.88
C ASP A 899 -42.15 -29.78 -42.23
N ARG A 900 -41.99 -28.87 -41.26
CA ARG A 900 -43.11 -28.18 -40.63
C ARG A 900 -43.76 -27.18 -41.56
N GLU A 901 -42.97 -26.47 -42.36
CA GLU A 901 -43.49 -25.52 -43.36
C GLU A 901 -44.21 -26.22 -44.51
N LEU A 902 -43.65 -27.31 -45.02
CA LEU A 902 -44.22 -28.10 -46.11
C LEU A 902 -45.57 -28.70 -45.70
N LYS A 903 -45.71 -29.13 -44.45
CA LYS A 903 -47.02 -29.57 -43.92
C LYS A 903 -48.06 -28.44 -43.93
N LYS A 904 -47.67 -27.22 -43.51
CA LYS A 904 -48.56 -26.05 -43.54
C LYS A 904 -48.91 -25.63 -44.97
N PHE A 905 -47.93 -25.60 -45.87
CA PHE A 905 -48.16 -25.28 -47.27
C PHE A 905 -49.07 -26.30 -47.93
N HIS A 906 -48.90 -27.59 -47.65
CA HIS A 906 -49.78 -28.64 -48.15
C HIS A 906 -51.23 -28.49 -47.67
N GLU A 907 -51.43 -28.17 -46.40
CA GLU A 907 -52.77 -27.87 -45.85
C GLU A 907 -53.42 -26.66 -46.56
N ILE A 908 -52.66 -25.59 -46.76
CA ILE A 908 -53.12 -24.38 -47.49
C ILE A 908 -53.45 -24.73 -48.94
N THR A 909 -52.56 -25.44 -49.66
CA THR A 909 -52.80 -25.85 -51.05
C THR A 909 -54.05 -26.72 -51.17
N GLU A 910 -54.30 -27.64 -50.24
CA GLU A 910 -55.50 -28.48 -50.24
C GLU A 910 -56.79 -27.69 -49.99
N ASP A 911 -56.76 -26.70 -49.10
CA ASP A 911 -57.92 -25.85 -48.83
C ASP A 911 -58.22 -24.91 -49.99
N GLU A 912 -57.20 -24.25 -50.56
CA GLU A 912 -57.33 -23.45 -51.79
C GLU A 912 -57.79 -24.31 -52.99
N ARG A 913 -57.33 -25.57 -53.08
CA ARG A 913 -57.79 -26.51 -54.12
C ARG A 913 -59.28 -26.82 -53.97
N LYS A 914 -59.75 -27.09 -52.75
CA LYS A 914 -61.16 -27.37 -52.49
C LYS A 914 -62.03 -26.17 -52.83
N ASP A 915 -61.60 -24.95 -52.47
CA ASP A 915 -62.34 -23.74 -52.79
C ASP A 915 -62.32 -23.41 -54.28
N HIS A 916 -61.19 -23.59 -54.96
CA HIS A 916 -61.07 -23.51 -56.42
C HIS A 916 -62.02 -24.49 -57.14
N VAL A 917 -62.02 -25.77 -56.75
CA VAL A 917 -62.90 -26.81 -57.35
C VAL A 917 -64.37 -26.53 -57.04
N LYS A 918 -64.69 -26.14 -55.81
CA LYS A 918 -66.07 -25.79 -55.38
C LYS A 918 -66.60 -24.58 -56.13
N TYR A 919 -65.76 -23.59 -56.44
CA TYR A 919 -66.15 -22.41 -57.22
C TYR A 919 -66.26 -22.71 -58.71
N ARG A 920 -65.33 -23.52 -59.25
CA ARG A 920 -65.33 -23.98 -60.66
C ARG A 920 -66.59 -24.78 -61.01
N ASP A 921 -66.98 -25.72 -60.14
CA ASP A 921 -68.02 -26.71 -60.43
C ASP A 921 -69.42 -26.32 -59.87
N SER A 922 -69.57 -25.18 -59.21
CA SER A 922 -70.87 -24.73 -58.67
C SER A 922 -71.85 -24.26 -59.75
N THR A 923 -72.77 -25.13 -60.14
CA THR A 923 -73.87 -24.84 -61.07
C THR A 923 -74.87 -23.80 -60.50
N VAL A 924 -75.07 -23.81 -59.17
CA VAL A 924 -76.00 -22.90 -58.46
C VAL A 924 -75.49 -21.46 -58.43
N LYS A 925 -74.20 -21.24 -58.12
CA LYS A 925 -73.60 -19.89 -58.16
C LYS A 925 -73.51 -19.36 -59.59
N ARG A 926 -73.21 -20.23 -60.56
CA ARG A 926 -73.21 -19.91 -62.00
C ARG A 926 -74.60 -19.49 -62.50
N PHE A 927 -75.67 -20.05 -61.93
CA PHE A 927 -77.06 -19.68 -62.25
C PHE A 927 -77.47 -18.35 -61.59
N MET A 928 -77.16 -18.16 -60.29
CA MET A 928 -77.44 -16.90 -59.58
C MET A 928 -76.76 -15.68 -60.20
N HIS A 929 -75.52 -15.83 -60.70
CA HIS A 929 -74.81 -14.74 -61.39
C HIS A 929 -75.32 -14.47 -62.80
N ARG A 930 -75.96 -15.46 -63.46
CA ARG A 930 -76.58 -15.32 -64.78
C ARG A 930 -77.91 -14.55 -64.73
N LEU A 931 -78.61 -14.56 -63.60
CA LEU A 931 -79.78 -13.72 -63.32
C LEU A 931 -79.45 -12.23 -63.15
N GLY A 932 -78.19 -11.88 -62.85
CA GLY A 932 -77.72 -10.50 -62.61
C GLY A 932 -77.32 -9.70 -63.85
N GLY A 933 -77.57 -10.22 -65.06
CA GLY A 933 -77.17 -9.58 -66.33
C GLY A 933 -75.65 -9.60 -66.59
N SER A 934 -75.19 -8.87 -67.61
CA SER A 934 -73.79 -8.89 -68.11
C SER A 934 -72.73 -8.61 -67.02
N ARG A 935 -73.02 -7.70 -66.08
CA ARG A 935 -72.14 -7.39 -64.92
C ARG A 935 -72.00 -8.54 -63.90
N GLY A 936 -72.95 -9.48 -63.87
CA GLY A 936 -72.92 -10.63 -62.96
C GLY A 936 -71.97 -11.73 -63.44
N VAL A 937 -71.85 -11.91 -64.76
CA VAL A 937 -70.98 -12.90 -65.42
C VAL A 937 -69.50 -12.51 -65.30
N GLU A 938 -69.18 -11.25 -65.58
CA GLU A 938 -67.80 -10.72 -65.51
C GLU A 938 -67.24 -10.75 -64.08
N LYS A 939 -68.07 -10.51 -63.06
CA LYS A 939 -67.70 -10.67 -61.64
C LYS A 939 -67.45 -12.12 -61.21
N PHE A 940 -68.12 -13.09 -61.85
CA PHE A 940 -67.91 -14.51 -61.57
C PHE A 940 -66.59 -15.00 -62.21
N GLU A 941 -66.30 -14.55 -63.43
CA GLU A 941 -65.05 -14.89 -64.15
C GLU A 941 -63.82 -14.28 -63.46
N THR A 942 -63.85 -12.99 -63.11
CA THR A 942 -62.75 -12.34 -62.37
C THR A 942 -62.49 -12.97 -61.01
N LYS A 943 -63.54 -13.39 -60.29
CA LYS A 943 -63.36 -14.07 -59.00
C LYS A 943 -62.87 -15.50 -59.16
N ARG A 944 -63.26 -16.21 -60.23
CA ARG A 944 -62.71 -17.53 -60.58
C ARG A 944 -61.23 -17.45 -60.92
N GLU A 945 -60.83 -16.46 -61.72
CA GLU A 945 -59.43 -16.21 -62.07
C GLU A 945 -58.58 -15.86 -60.84
N LYS A 946 -59.16 -15.14 -59.88
CA LYS A 946 -58.48 -14.82 -58.62
C LYS A 946 -58.19 -16.09 -57.80
N GLU A 947 -59.19 -16.94 -57.59
CA GLU A 947 -59.05 -18.19 -56.82
C GLU A 947 -58.12 -19.19 -57.54
N GLU A 948 -58.11 -19.20 -58.88
CA GLU A 948 -57.15 -19.97 -59.68
C GLU A 948 -55.70 -19.48 -59.50
N ARG A 949 -55.49 -18.16 -59.44
CA ARG A 949 -54.16 -17.60 -59.17
C ARG A 949 -53.69 -17.88 -57.74
N GLU A 950 -54.56 -17.73 -56.75
CA GLU A 950 -54.25 -18.00 -55.34
C GLU A 950 -53.88 -19.49 -55.12
N PHE A 951 -54.58 -20.42 -55.78
CA PHE A 951 -54.22 -21.84 -55.78
C PHE A 951 -52.87 -22.12 -56.47
N LEU A 952 -52.60 -21.53 -57.64
CA LEU A 952 -51.34 -21.73 -58.36
C LEU A 952 -50.14 -21.21 -57.56
N ASP A 953 -50.27 -20.05 -56.92
CA ASP A 953 -49.22 -19.49 -56.07
C ASP A 953 -48.96 -20.36 -54.83
N ALA A 954 -50.00 -20.89 -54.19
CA ALA A 954 -49.86 -21.83 -53.06
C ALA A 954 -49.18 -23.13 -53.49
N TRP A 955 -49.59 -23.70 -54.63
CA TRP A 955 -49.01 -24.92 -55.19
C TRP A 955 -47.54 -24.74 -55.57
N GLN A 956 -47.17 -23.59 -56.14
CA GLN A 956 -45.80 -23.29 -56.51
C GLN A 956 -44.89 -23.17 -55.27
N ARG A 957 -45.35 -22.52 -54.19
CA ARG A 957 -44.60 -22.43 -52.92
C ARG A 957 -44.41 -23.79 -52.26
N GLU A 958 -45.42 -24.66 -52.27
CA GLU A 958 -45.29 -26.03 -51.76
C GLU A 958 -44.25 -26.82 -52.55
N ARG A 959 -44.24 -26.66 -53.88
CA ARG A 959 -43.28 -27.33 -54.75
C ARG A 959 -41.84 -26.83 -54.53
N GLU A 960 -41.63 -25.53 -54.45
CA GLU A 960 -40.31 -24.94 -54.17
C GLU A 960 -39.76 -25.41 -52.81
N ALA A 961 -40.59 -25.44 -51.77
CA ALA A 961 -40.20 -25.98 -50.47
C ALA A 961 -39.85 -27.48 -50.52
N ARG A 962 -40.54 -28.25 -51.37
CA ARG A 962 -40.28 -29.68 -51.58
C ARG A 962 -38.97 -29.95 -52.31
N GLU A 963 -38.65 -29.12 -53.30
CA GLU A 963 -37.37 -29.18 -54.04
C GLU A 963 -36.20 -28.81 -53.10
N ALA A 964 -36.30 -27.71 -52.34
CA ALA A 964 -35.28 -27.30 -51.36
C ALA A 964 -35.01 -28.35 -50.27
N ARG A 965 -36.08 -29.01 -49.79
CA ARG A 965 -35.94 -30.13 -48.84
C ARG A 965 -35.16 -31.32 -49.45
N ALA A 966 -35.41 -31.65 -50.72
CA ALA A 966 -34.71 -32.75 -51.38
C ALA A 966 -33.20 -32.49 -51.50
N GLU A 967 -32.80 -31.25 -51.79
CA GLU A 967 -31.39 -30.84 -51.84
C GLU A 967 -30.70 -30.96 -50.47
N LEU A 968 -31.35 -30.53 -49.39
CA LEU A 968 -30.80 -30.63 -48.04
C LEU A 968 -30.64 -32.09 -47.58
N VAL A 969 -31.57 -32.98 -47.96
CA VAL A 969 -31.46 -34.41 -47.65
C VAL A 969 -30.25 -35.04 -48.32
N GLU A 970 -29.95 -34.67 -49.57
CA GLU A 970 -28.75 -35.15 -50.27
C GLU A 970 -27.45 -34.57 -49.65
N ALA A 971 -27.48 -33.31 -49.19
CA ALA A 971 -26.36 -32.70 -48.46
C ALA A 971 -26.07 -33.42 -47.13
N VAL A 972 -27.11 -33.83 -46.37
CA VAL A 972 -26.96 -34.62 -45.14
C VAL A 972 -26.35 -35.98 -45.41
N LYS A 973 -26.76 -36.64 -46.49
CA LYS A 973 -26.21 -37.94 -46.89
C LYS A 973 -24.69 -37.84 -47.14
N LYS A 974 -24.26 -36.82 -47.89
CA LYS A 974 -22.84 -36.57 -48.16
C LYS A 974 -22.04 -36.26 -46.89
N ALA A 975 -22.58 -35.42 -46.00
CA ALA A 975 -21.93 -35.10 -44.73
C ALA A 975 -21.79 -36.31 -43.79
N LYS A 976 -22.76 -37.24 -43.79
CA LYS A 976 -22.68 -38.51 -43.05
C LYS A 976 -21.60 -39.45 -43.59
N GLU A 977 -21.41 -39.51 -44.90
CA GLU A 977 -20.31 -40.29 -45.51
C GLU A 977 -18.94 -39.74 -45.10
N ASP A 978 -18.79 -38.41 -45.06
CA ASP A 978 -17.55 -37.75 -44.63
C ASP A 978 -17.29 -37.93 -43.13
N LYS A 979 -18.34 -37.93 -42.30
CA LYS A 979 -18.23 -38.27 -40.87
C LYS A 979 -17.64 -39.67 -40.67
N GLY A 980 -18.13 -40.68 -41.41
CA GLY A 980 -17.64 -42.05 -41.29
C GLY A 980 -16.17 -42.22 -41.70
N LYS A 981 -15.66 -41.40 -42.62
CA LYS A 981 -14.23 -41.36 -42.97
C LYS A 981 -13.38 -40.73 -41.86
N LEU A 982 -13.85 -39.61 -41.32
CA LEU A 982 -13.16 -38.87 -40.26
C LEU A 982 -13.14 -39.64 -38.91
N GLU A 983 -14.17 -40.43 -38.62
CA GLU A 983 -14.19 -41.31 -37.44
C GLU A 983 -13.16 -42.44 -37.54
N LYS A 984 -12.99 -43.05 -38.73
CA LYS A 984 -11.94 -44.04 -38.96
C LYS A 984 -10.53 -43.47 -38.84
N GLU A 985 -10.31 -42.24 -39.30
CA GLU A 985 -9.02 -41.56 -39.10
C GLU A 985 -8.78 -41.26 -37.62
N LYS A 986 -9.80 -40.79 -36.89
CA LYS A 986 -9.72 -40.54 -35.44
C LYS A 986 -9.29 -41.79 -34.67
N ASP A 987 -9.91 -42.94 -34.94
CA ASP A 987 -9.60 -44.20 -34.25
C ASP A 987 -8.17 -44.69 -34.55
N ARG A 988 -7.71 -44.51 -35.78
CA ARG A 988 -6.31 -44.79 -36.17
C ARG A 988 -5.32 -43.90 -35.42
N TYR A 989 -5.62 -42.61 -35.28
CA TYR A 989 -4.79 -41.68 -34.51
C TYR A 989 -4.80 -41.98 -33.01
N GLU A 990 -5.96 -42.31 -32.41
CA GLU A 990 -6.05 -42.67 -30.98
C GLU A 990 -5.27 -43.95 -30.65
N THR A 991 -5.19 -44.89 -31.60
CA THR A 991 -4.41 -46.12 -31.46
C THR A 991 -2.90 -45.83 -31.56
N ALA A 992 -2.47 -45.06 -32.57
CA ALA A 992 -1.08 -44.64 -32.70
C ALA A 992 -0.61 -43.77 -31.52
N GLN A 993 -1.49 -42.95 -30.95
CA GLN A 993 -1.20 -42.15 -29.76
C GLN A 993 -0.98 -43.04 -28.53
N ARG A 994 -1.82 -44.05 -28.32
CA ARG A 994 -1.62 -45.01 -27.21
C ARG A 994 -0.34 -45.80 -27.35
N GLU A 995 -0.01 -46.25 -28.57
CA GLU A 995 1.25 -46.94 -28.83
C GLU A 995 2.45 -46.02 -28.57
N LEU A 996 2.36 -44.74 -28.96
CA LEU A 996 3.40 -43.74 -28.69
C LEU A 996 3.54 -43.43 -27.20
N ASP A 997 2.44 -43.26 -26.48
CA ASP A 997 2.42 -42.98 -25.03
C ASP A 997 2.96 -44.18 -24.23
N GLN A 998 2.69 -45.39 -24.69
CA GLN A 998 3.20 -46.64 -24.10
C GLN A 998 4.71 -46.79 -24.35
N LEU A 999 5.19 -46.44 -25.55
CA LEU A 999 6.62 -46.36 -25.88
C LEU A 999 7.33 -45.26 -25.05
N TYR A 1000 6.68 -44.12 -24.85
CA TYR A 1000 7.20 -43.02 -24.04
C TYR A 1000 7.31 -43.40 -22.56
N ALA A 1001 6.32 -44.14 -22.03
CA ALA A 1001 6.38 -44.67 -20.67
C ALA A 1001 7.54 -45.67 -20.49
N GLU A 1002 7.78 -46.53 -21.47
CA GLU A 1002 8.91 -47.49 -21.46
C GLU A 1002 10.28 -46.80 -21.58
N ILE A 1003 10.39 -45.68 -22.29
CA ILE A 1003 11.65 -44.95 -22.50
C ILE A 1003 12.06 -44.11 -21.27
N PHE A 1004 11.11 -43.62 -20.48
CA PHE A 1004 11.39 -42.56 -19.49
C PHE A 1004 11.17 -42.93 -18.00
N GLU A 1005 10.72 -44.15 -17.65
CA GLU A 1005 10.52 -44.57 -16.25
C GLU A 1005 11.72 -45.29 -15.58
N GLY A 1006 12.85 -45.48 -16.27
CA GLY A 1006 14.14 -45.82 -15.63
C GLY A 1006 14.87 -47.06 -16.17
N VAL A 1007 16.19 -47.09 -15.87
CA VAL A 1007 17.28 -47.98 -16.31
C VAL A 1007 16.89 -49.07 -17.31
N THR A 1008 17.24 -48.87 -18.58
CA THR A 1008 17.07 -49.87 -19.63
C THR A 1008 18.11 -51.00 -19.45
N PRO A 1009 17.74 -52.22 -19.03
CA PRO A 1009 18.71 -53.29 -18.88
C PRO A 1009 19.00 -53.86 -20.27
N GLY A 1010 20.23 -53.68 -20.78
CA GLY A 1010 20.69 -54.43 -21.95
C GLY A 1010 21.61 -53.73 -22.94
N LEU A 1011 21.97 -52.45 -22.77
CA LEU A 1011 22.88 -51.73 -23.67
C LEU A 1011 24.18 -51.32 -22.93
N PRO A 1012 25.27 -52.09 -23.08
CA PRO A 1012 26.53 -51.77 -22.42
C PRO A 1012 27.12 -50.48 -23.01
N GLY A 1013 27.15 -49.40 -22.22
CA GLY A 1013 27.80 -48.13 -22.55
C GLY A 1013 26.91 -46.89 -22.46
N GLU A 1014 25.59 -47.01 -22.34
CA GLU A 1014 24.69 -45.85 -22.21
C GLU A 1014 24.76 -45.24 -20.80
N ASP A 1015 24.69 -46.08 -19.77
CA ASP A 1015 24.71 -45.65 -18.36
C ASP A 1015 25.99 -44.88 -18.00
N GLU A 1016 27.15 -45.31 -18.52
CA GLU A 1016 28.44 -44.63 -18.32
C GLU A 1016 28.45 -43.22 -18.94
N ARG A 1017 27.78 -43.04 -20.08
CA ARG A 1017 27.74 -41.74 -20.78
C ARG A 1017 26.70 -40.81 -20.19
N GLU A 1018 25.60 -41.36 -19.68
CA GLU A 1018 24.62 -40.58 -18.92
C GLU A 1018 25.22 -40.05 -17.61
N GLU A 1019 26.05 -40.86 -16.95
CA GLU A 1019 26.82 -40.42 -15.78
C GLU A 1019 27.85 -39.33 -16.14
N GLN A 1020 28.53 -39.45 -17.29
CA GLN A 1020 29.42 -38.38 -17.80
C GLN A 1020 28.67 -37.07 -18.08
N VAL A 1021 27.45 -37.12 -18.62
CA VAL A 1021 26.61 -35.92 -18.82
C VAL A 1021 26.20 -35.31 -17.48
N LYS A 1022 25.86 -36.13 -16.48
CA LYS A 1022 25.56 -35.64 -15.12
C LYS A 1022 26.77 -34.97 -14.48
N GLN A 1023 27.96 -35.56 -14.59
CA GLN A 1023 29.21 -34.96 -14.08
C GLN A 1023 29.56 -33.66 -14.81
N ALA A 1024 29.43 -33.62 -16.14
CA ALA A 1024 29.67 -32.40 -16.93
C ALA A 1024 28.66 -31.30 -16.59
N ARG A 1025 27.41 -31.66 -16.26
CA ARG A 1025 26.38 -30.74 -15.82
C ARG A 1025 26.69 -30.16 -14.44
N GLY A 1026 27.10 -31.00 -13.49
CA GLY A 1026 27.56 -30.56 -12.17
C GLY A 1026 28.73 -29.57 -12.28
N GLY A 1027 29.73 -29.88 -13.11
CA GLY A 1027 30.85 -28.96 -13.35
C GLY A 1027 30.46 -27.62 -14.00
N PHE A 1028 29.41 -27.60 -14.83
CA PHE A 1028 28.89 -26.35 -15.40
C PHE A 1028 28.16 -25.50 -14.36
N GLU A 1029 27.34 -26.13 -13.50
CA GLU A 1029 26.61 -25.45 -12.42
C GLU A 1029 27.58 -24.89 -11.35
N GLU A 1030 28.65 -25.62 -11.03
CA GLU A 1030 29.74 -25.14 -10.18
C GLU A 1030 30.48 -23.95 -10.81
N ALA A 1031 30.82 -24.01 -12.11
CA ALA A 1031 31.46 -22.91 -12.82
C ALA A 1031 30.57 -21.66 -12.88
N GLN A 1032 29.25 -21.82 -13.07
CA GLN A 1032 28.30 -20.69 -13.02
C GLN A 1032 28.23 -20.04 -11.64
N THR A 1033 28.21 -20.86 -10.59
CA THR A 1033 28.23 -20.38 -9.20
C THR A 1033 29.54 -19.64 -8.90
N GLY A 1034 30.67 -20.15 -9.39
CA GLY A 1034 31.97 -19.49 -9.31
C GLY A 1034 31.99 -18.12 -10.01
N ARG A 1035 31.41 -18.03 -11.22
CA ARG A 1035 31.26 -16.75 -11.94
C ARG A 1035 30.46 -15.73 -11.13
N GLY A 1036 29.33 -16.15 -10.55
CA GLY A 1036 28.48 -15.27 -9.75
C GLY A 1036 29.22 -14.68 -8.53
N ARG A 1037 30.06 -15.47 -7.86
CA ARG A 1037 30.89 -14.97 -6.74
C ARG A 1037 31.90 -13.91 -7.18
N GLU A 1038 32.59 -14.13 -8.31
CA GLU A 1038 33.58 -13.16 -8.83
C GLU A 1038 32.90 -11.88 -9.35
N GLU A 1039 31.72 -11.97 -9.96
CA GLU A 1039 30.94 -10.81 -10.42
C GLU A 1039 30.46 -9.95 -9.25
N HIS A 1040 29.96 -10.59 -8.19
CA HIS A 1040 29.53 -9.87 -6.98
C HIS A 1040 30.70 -9.23 -6.24
N ALA A 1041 31.85 -9.90 -6.18
CA ALA A 1041 33.07 -9.33 -5.61
C ALA A 1041 33.59 -8.12 -6.41
N LEU A 1042 33.49 -8.16 -7.75
CA LEU A 1042 33.86 -7.04 -8.62
C LEU A 1042 32.95 -5.82 -8.39
N GLU A 1043 31.63 -6.03 -8.31
CA GLU A 1043 30.65 -4.96 -8.05
C GLU A 1043 30.90 -4.25 -6.71
N ALA A 1044 31.21 -5.00 -5.66
CA ALA A 1044 31.55 -4.45 -4.36
C ALA A 1044 32.85 -3.62 -4.39
N VAL A 1045 33.89 -4.07 -5.12
CA VAL A 1045 35.15 -3.33 -5.28
C VAL A 1045 34.97 -2.07 -6.14
N GLU A 1046 34.16 -2.12 -7.20
CA GLU A 1046 33.85 -0.96 -8.05
C GLU A 1046 33.02 0.09 -7.29
N THR A 1047 32.07 -0.36 -6.45
CA THR A 1047 31.31 0.51 -5.55
C THR A 1047 32.22 1.18 -4.52
N ALA A 1048 33.14 0.43 -3.91
CA ALA A 1048 34.14 0.99 -3.00
C ALA A 1048 35.03 2.04 -3.69
N LEU A 1049 35.44 1.81 -4.93
CA LEU A 1049 36.19 2.79 -5.73
C LEU A 1049 35.36 4.06 -6.01
N GLY A 1050 34.06 3.92 -6.29
CA GLY A 1050 33.15 5.04 -6.45
C GLY A 1050 33.08 5.92 -5.20
N MET A 1051 32.93 5.29 -4.03
CA MET A 1051 32.90 5.99 -2.73
C MET A 1051 34.24 6.67 -2.41
N LEU A 1052 35.38 6.02 -2.67
CA LEU A 1052 36.69 6.65 -2.47
C LEU A 1052 36.97 7.81 -3.44
N ARG A 1053 36.43 7.77 -4.67
CA ARG A 1053 36.50 8.92 -5.59
C ARG A 1053 35.70 10.11 -5.09
N GLN A 1054 34.54 9.86 -4.49
CA GLN A 1054 33.74 10.89 -3.84
C GLN A 1054 34.46 11.45 -2.62
N ALA A 1055 35.03 10.58 -1.78
CA ALA A 1055 35.87 10.99 -0.65
C ALA A 1055 37.05 11.86 -1.08
N ARG A 1056 37.70 11.53 -2.21
CA ARG A 1056 38.78 12.36 -2.78
C ARG A 1056 38.29 13.74 -3.19
N ALA A 1057 37.10 13.85 -3.79
CA ALA A 1057 36.53 15.13 -4.16
C ALA A 1057 36.23 15.98 -2.90
N ASP A 1058 35.60 15.38 -1.90
CA ASP A 1058 35.29 16.05 -0.63
C ASP A 1058 36.58 16.46 0.14
N MET A 1059 37.65 15.65 0.07
CA MET A 1059 38.97 16.01 0.61
C MET A 1059 39.64 17.17 -0.15
N GLY A 1060 39.47 17.23 -1.47
CA GLY A 1060 39.96 18.34 -2.29
C GLY A 1060 39.24 19.65 -1.93
N ASP A 1061 37.92 19.59 -1.74
CA ASP A 1061 37.12 20.73 -1.28
C ASP A 1061 37.56 21.18 0.12
N ALA A 1062 37.81 20.24 1.05
CA ALA A 1062 38.32 20.55 2.39
C ALA A 1062 39.71 21.21 2.36
N HIS A 1063 40.63 20.72 1.52
CA HIS A 1063 41.97 21.31 1.38
C HIS A 1063 41.93 22.69 0.72
N ASP A 1064 41.05 22.91 -0.26
CA ASP A 1064 40.84 24.23 -0.84
C ASP A 1064 40.23 25.20 0.18
N MET A 1065 39.31 24.77 1.04
CA MET A 1065 38.77 25.59 2.13
C MET A 1065 39.84 25.90 3.20
N SER A 1066 40.67 24.94 3.58
CA SER A 1066 41.76 25.12 4.55
C SER A 1066 42.82 26.13 4.07
N ARG A 1067 43.03 26.22 2.76
CA ARG A 1067 43.88 27.27 2.17
C ARG A 1067 43.32 28.67 2.32
N TRP A 1068 42.00 28.82 2.30
CA TRP A 1068 41.34 30.11 2.50
C TRP A 1068 41.30 30.47 3.98
N ASP A 1069 41.21 29.47 4.84
CA ASP A 1069 41.17 29.64 6.28
C ASP A 1069 42.49 30.22 6.84
N MET A 1070 43.64 29.75 6.34
CA MET A 1070 44.97 30.31 6.66
C MET A 1070 45.16 31.82 6.41
N TRP A 1071 44.26 32.47 5.65
CA TRP A 1071 44.28 33.91 5.36
C TRP A 1071 43.16 34.69 6.05
N GLY A 1072 42.52 34.10 7.07
CA GLY A 1072 41.47 34.73 7.87
C GLY A 1072 40.06 34.46 7.33
N GLY A 1073 39.77 33.20 6.98
CA GLY A 1073 38.48 32.75 6.43
C GLY A 1073 37.31 32.91 7.40
N GLY A 1074 37.57 32.84 8.70
CA GLY A 1074 36.60 33.03 9.77
C GLY A 1074 35.62 31.85 9.90
N THR A 1075 34.85 31.83 10.98
CA THR A 1075 34.08 30.66 11.49
C THR A 1075 33.16 29.95 10.51
N PHE A 1076 32.80 30.60 9.39
CA PHE A 1076 31.99 30.00 8.34
C PHE A 1076 32.81 29.07 7.44
N VAL A 1077 34.07 29.39 7.16
CA VAL A 1077 34.98 28.56 6.35
C VAL A 1077 35.37 27.30 7.13
N ASP A 1078 35.66 27.41 8.43
CA ASP A 1078 35.96 26.28 9.33
C ASP A 1078 34.81 25.26 9.38
N LEU A 1079 33.56 25.77 9.38
CA LEU A 1079 32.37 24.93 9.41
C LEU A 1079 32.19 24.15 8.09
N MET A 1080 32.50 24.79 6.96
CA MET A 1080 32.42 24.15 5.64
C MET A 1080 33.56 23.14 5.43
N GLU A 1081 34.79 23.47 5.83
CA GLU A 1081 35.93 22.55 5.83
C GLU A 1081 35.59 21.27 6.62
N ARG A 1082 34.98 21.43 7.79
CA ARG A 1082 34.59 20.29 8.64
C ARG A 1082 33.44 19.47 8.06
N ASP A 1083 32.47 20.11 7.44
CA ASP A 1083 31.39 19.40 6.73
C ASP A 1083 31.98 18.54 5.59
N ALA A 1084 32.96 19.08 4.85
CA ALA A 1084 33.68 18.35 3.81
C ALA A 1084 34.51 17.18 4.37
N LEU A 1085 35.27 17.38 5.46
CA LEU A 1085 36.01 16.30 6.14
C LEU A 1085 35.09 15.21 6.71
N SER A 1086 33.93 15.59 7.25
CA SER A 1086 32.94 14.63 7.75
C SER A 1086 32.30 13.82 6.63
N LYS A 1087 32.02 14.44 5.48
CA LYS A 1087 31.54 13.74 4.28
C LYS A 1087 32.59 12.75 3.78
N ALA A 1088 33.84 13.19 3.64
CA ALA A 1088 34.95 12.33 3.24
C ALA A 1088 35.10 11.11 4.17
N GLN A 1089 35.01 11.30 5.50
CA GLN A 1089 35.10 10.21 6.48
C GLN A 1089 33.96 9.20 6.36
N ASN A 1090 32.73 9.67 6.12
CA ASN A 1090 31.59 8.80 5.89
C ASN A 1090 31.77 7.96 4.62
N GLN A 1091 32.27 8.58 3.54
CA GLN A 1091 32.54 7.89 2.27
C GLN A 1091 33.64 6.83 2.42
N VAL A 1092 34.73 7.13 3.13
CA VAL A 1092 35.80 6.17 3.43
C VAL A 1092 35.28 5.00 4.27
N THR A 1093 34.46 5.27 5.27
CA THR A 1093 33.88 4.22 6.14
C THR A 1093 32.97 3.28 5.33
N GLN A 1094 32.18 3.81 4.41
CA GLN A 1094 31.34 3.01 3.51
C GLN A 1094 32.18 2.19 2.51
N ALA A 1095 33.22 2.80 1.95
CA ALA A 1095 34.14 2.09 1.06
C ALA A 1095 34.83 0.89 1.75
N LEU A 1096 35.24 1.05 3.01
CA LEU A 1096 35.84 -0.03 3.80
C LEU A 1096 34.86 -1.19 4.05
N ARG A 1097 33.58 -0.90 4.30
CA ARG A 1097 32.54 -1.94 4.46
C ARG A 1097 32.35 -2.74 3.16
N HIS A 1098 32.25 -2.06 2.02
CA HIS A 1098 32.13 -2.74 0.73
C HIS A 1098 33.37 -3.58 0.40
N MET A 1099 34.57 -3.12 0.78
CA MET A 1099 35.79 -3.92 0.67
C MET A 1099 35.77 -5.16 1.58
N ASP A 1100 35.24 -5.06 2.79
CA ASP A 1100 35.11 -6.22 3.68
C ASP A 1100 34.06 -7.22 3.17
N ASP A 1101 32.97 -6.74 2.56
CA ASP A 1101 31.97 -7.61 1.94
C ASP A 1101 32.54 -8.32 0.70
N ALA A 1102 33.30 -7.61 -0.13
CA ALA A 1102 34.03 -8.22 -1.25
C ALA A 1102 34.99 -9.33 -0.77
N ARG A 1103 35.66 -9.12 0.37
CA ARG A 1103 36.60 -10.09 0.96
C ARG A 1103 35.94 -11.32 1.57
N LYS A 1104 34.71 -11.20 2.11
CA LYS A 1104 33.94 -12.35 2.59
C LYS A 1104 33.60 -13.31 1.45
N VAL A 1105 33.33 -12.76 0.27
CA VAL A 1105 32.96 -13.53 -0.93
C VAL A 1105 34.21 -14.06 -1.65
N GLN A 1106 35.26 -13.24 -1.74
CA GLN A 1106 36.53 -13.58 -2.36
C GLN A 1106 37.71 -13.20 -1.45
N PRO A 1107 38.24 -14.13 -0.64
CA PRO A 1107 39.33 -13.87 0.31
C PRO A 1107 40.65 -13.41 -0.33
N LEU A 1108 40.80 -13.57 -1.65
CA LEU A 1108 41.98 -13.16 -2.40
C LEU A 1108 42.05 -11.64 -2.66
N ILE A 1109 40.98 -10.89 -2.35
CA ILE A 1109 40.97 -9.42 -2.41
C ILE A 1109 41.81 -8.85 -1.28
N ARG A 1110 42.72 -7.92 -1.60
CA ARG A 1110 43.65 -7.35 -0.63
C ARG A 1110 42.97 -6.24 0.16
N PRO A 1111 43.23 -6.11 1.47
CA PRO A 1111 42.75 -4.98 2.24
C PRO A 1111 43.35 -3.67 1.69
N LEU A 1112 42.61 -2.58 1.86
CA LEU A 1112 43.12 -1.24 1.63
C LEU A 1112 44.17 -0.89 2.69
N ASP A 1113 45.11 -0.03 2.31
CA ASP A 1113 46.00 0.61 3.29
C ASP A 1113 45.16 1.43 4.28
N ALA A 1114 45.65 1.61 5.51
CA ALA A 1114 44.93 2.37 6.53
C ALA A 1114 44.71 3.82 6.06
N ILE A 1115 43.44 4.24 6.04
CA ILE A 1115 43.02 5.60 5.71
C ILE A 1115 42.49 6.24 6.99
N ASP A 1116 43.15 7.28 7.45
CA ASP A 1116 42.74 8.06 8.61
C ASP A 1116 42.52 9.53 8.19
N ILE A 1117 41.27 9.99 8.27
CA ILE A 1117 40.92 11.39 7.98
C ILE A 1117 40.90 12.13 9.31
N ASP A 1118 41.90 12.97 9.53
CA ASP A 1118 41.99 13.80 10.73
C ASP A 1118 40.94 14.91 10.68
N GLN A 1119 40.03 14.92 11.66
CA GLN A 1119 38.96 15.92 11.78
C GLN A 1119 39.32 17.11 12.68
N GLY A 1120 40.54 17.17 13.23
CA GLY A 1120 40.96 18.23 14.16
C GLY A 1120 40.25 18.18 15.53
N HIS A 1121 40.63 19.07 16.45
CA HIS A 1121 40.07 19.12 17.81
C HIS A 1121 39.32 20.45 18.05
N PHE A 1122 37.99 20.39 17.97
CA PHE A 1122 37.05 21.53 18.09
C PHE A 1122 37.31 22.55 19.21
N ILE A 1123 37.90 22.14 20.34
CA ILE A 1123 38.09 23.01 21.50
C ILE A 1123 39.44 23.75 21.47
N SER A 1124 40.47 23.20 20.80
CA SER A 1124 41.74 23.91 20.64
C SER A 1124 41.67 24.95 19.54
N ASP A 1125 41.02 24.62 18.43
CA ASP A 1125 41.12 25.38 17.18
C ASP A 1125 40.28 26.66 17.25
N VAL A 1126 39.14 26.63 17.97
CA VAL A 1126 38.29 27.81 18.22
C VAL A 1126 38.82 28.73 19.33
N MET A 1127 39.63 28.19 20.26
CA MET A 1127 40.14 28.96 21.42
C MET A 1127 41.53 29.57 21.17
N PHE A 1128 42.25 29.11 20.14
CA PHE A 1128 43.59 29.56 19.78
C PHE A 1128 43.73 29.73 18.26
N ASP A 1129 42.80 30.46 17.65
CA ASP A 1129 42.80 30.84 16.23
C ASP A 1129 44.06 31.66 15.89
N SER A 1130 45.03 31.01 15.27
CA SER A 1130 46.34 31.56 14.92
C SER A 1130 46.81 30.90 13.64
N ILE A 1131 47.42 31.68 12.74
CA ILE A 1131 47.98 31.20 11.46
C ILE A 1131 48.80 29.89 11.59
N PHE A 1132 49.48 29.67 12.73
CA PHE A 1132 50.24 28.44 13.00
C PHE A 1132 49.39 27.18 13.28
N THR A 1133 48.17 27.29 13.84
CA THR A 1133 47.25 26.15 14.03
C THR A 1133 46.59 25.76 12.72
N ASP A 1134 46.23 26.74 11.90
CA ASP A 1134 45.54 26.52 10.61
C ASP A 1134 46.53 25.93 9.60
N MET A 1135 47.79 26.37 9.63
CA MET A 1135 48.86 25.77 8.82
C MET A 1135 49.14 24.31 9.22
N ALA A 1136 49.03 23.98 10.51
CA ALA A 1136 49.20 22.60 11.00
C ALA A 1136 48.00 21.71 10.65
N GLN A 1137 46.78 22.24 10.65
CA GLN A 1137 45.57 21.52 10.23
C GLN A 1137 45.57 21.28 8.71
N ASN A 1138 45.94 22.29 7.91
CA ASN A 1138 46.11 22.17 6.46
C ASN A 1138 47.16 21.10 6.10
N ASP A 1139 48.27 21.01 6.83
CA ASP A 1139 49.29 19.96 6.61
C ASP A 1139 48.76 18.54 6.92
N ARG A 1140 47.85 18.40 7.90
CA ARG A 1140 47.21 17.10 8.22
C ARG A 1140 46.17 16.71 7.20
N ILE A 1141 45.34 17.65 6.74
CA ILE A 1141 44.35 17.42 5.68
C ILE A 1141 45.06 16.96 4.40
N LYS A 1142 46.17 17.60 4.05
CA LYS A 1142 47.02 17.20 2.92
C LYS A 1142 47.59 15.78 3.09
N ALA A 1143 47.94 15.38 4.31
CA ALA A 1143 48.39 14.02 4.60
C ALA A 1143 47.27 12.97 4.46
N SER A 1144 46.05 13.29 4.92
CA SER A 1144 44.86 12.44 4.75
C SER A 1144 44.41 12.37 3.28
N GLU A 1145 44.49 13.46 2.52
CA GLU A 1145 44.20 13.50 1.09
C GLU A 1145 45.15 12.55 0.32
N ALA A 1146 46.45 12.60 0.65
CA ALA A 1146 47.44 11.69 0.07
C ALA A 1146 47.25 10.21 0.47
N GLN A 1147 46.55 9.91 1.58
CA GLN A 1147 46.16 8.54 1.93
C GLN A 1147 44.97 8.07 1.08
N VAL A 1148 43.94 8.91 0.93
CA VAL A 1148 42.77 8.62 0.08
C VAL A 1148 43.19 8.45 -1.39
N GLU A 1149 44.07 9.31 -1.91
CA GLU A 1149 44.58 9.17 -3.28
C GLU A 1149 45.33 7.86 -3.51
N ARG A 1150 46.14 7.42 -2.53
CA ARG A 1150 46.84 6.12 -2.62
C ARG A 1150 45.87 4.96 -2.64
N ALA A 1151 44.82 4.99 -1.82
CA ALA A 1151 43.78 3.96 -1.80
C ALA A 1151 42.97 3.92 -3.10
N VAL A 1152 42.60 5.08 -3.65
CA VAL A 1152 41.95 5.18 -4.98
C VAL A 1152 42.86 4.59 -6.05
N ALA A 1153 44.15 4.95 -6.07
CA ALA A 1153 45.10 4.42 -7.03
C ALA A 1153 45.32 2.91 -6.90
N GLN A 1154 45.31 2.38 -5.67
CA GLN A 1154 45.43 0.94 -5.40
C GLN A 1154 44.25 0.15 -5.98
N LEU A 1155 43.01 0.63 -5.80
CA LEU A 1155 41.83 -0.02 -6.38
C LEU A 1155 41.77 0.15 -7.89
N GLU A 1156 41.95 1.37 -8.39
CA GLU A 1156 41.76 1.71 -9.79
C GLU A 1156 42.82 1.07 -10.70
N LYS A 1157 44.08 1.05 -10.28
CA LYS A 1157 45.19 0.56 -11.11
C LYS A 1157 45.53 -0.91 -10.89
N THR A 1158 45.13 -1.50 -9.76
CA THR A 1158 45.58 -2.84 -9.39
C THR A 1158 44.40 -3.78 -9.11
N GLN A 1159 43.57 -3.49 -8.11
CA GLN A 1159 42.56 -4.46 -7.68
C GLN A 1159 41.39 -4.62 -8.66
N VAL A 1160 40.84 -3.53 -9.22
CA VAL A 1160 39.73 -3.60 -10.18
C VAL A 1160 40.14 -4.35 -11.46
N PRO A 1161 41.26 -4.02 -12.12
CA PRO A 1161 41.71 -4.79 -13.29
C PRO A 1161 41.96 -6.27 -12.98
N GLU A 1162 42.56 -6.61 -11.84
CA GLU A 1162 42.79 -7.99 -11.42
C GLU A 1162 41.48 -8.78 -11.20
N GLN A 1163 40.46 -8.16 -10.61
CA GLN A 1163 39.15 -8.78 -10.45
C GLN A 1163 38.39 -8.89 -11.79
N GLN A 1164 38.47 -7.90 -12.65
CA GLN A 1164 37.90 -7.96 -14.01
C GLN A 1164 38.54 -9.08 -14.85
N ASP A 1165 39.84 -9.32 -14.69
CA ASP A 1165 40.53 -10.46 -15.32
C ASP A 1165 40.05 -11.81 -14.75
N ARG A 1166 39.78 -11.91 -13.44
CA ARG A 1166 39.22 -13.12 -12.83
C ARG A 1166 37.81 -13.41 -13.32
N VAL A 1167 36.95 -12.39 -13.40
CA VAL A 1167 35.61 -12.51 -14.01
C VAL A 1167 35.70 -12.97 -15.46
N ARG A 1168 36.66 -12.45 -16.24
CA ARG A 1168 36.91 -12.90 -17.62
C ARG A 1168 37.35 -14.37 -17.68
N ARG A 1169 38.21 -14.83 -16.77
CA ARG A 1169 38.61 -16.24 -16.68
C ARG A 1169 37.44 -17.14 -16.29
N ALA A 1170 36.66 -16.76 -15.29
CA ALA A 1170 35.45 -17.49 -14.86
C ALA A 1170 34.41 -17.57 -16.00
N LYS A 1171 34.21 -16.49 -16.77
CA LYS A 1171 33.37 -16.50 -17.97
C LYS A 1171 33.87 -17.47 -19.03
N THR A 1172 35.19 -17.54 -19.22
CA THR A 1172 35.81 -18.50 -20.16
C THR A 1172 35.67 -19.93 -19.67
N GLU A 1173 35.78 -20.17 -18.37
CA GLU A 1173 35.60 -21.49 -17.75
C GLU A 1173 34.15 -21.98 -17.86
N VAL A 1174 33.16 -21.12 -17.63
CA VAL A 1174 31.74 -21.43 -17.88
C VAL A 1174 31.50 -21.77 -19.35
N LEU A 1175 32.13 -21.04 -20.28
CA LEU A 1175 32.01 -21.32 -21.70
C LEU A 1175 32.59 -22.71 -22.06
N LEU A 1176 33.78 -23.03 -21.55
CA LEU A 1176 34.42 -24.33 -21.76
C LEU A 1176 33.64 -25.48 -21.10
N ALA A 1177 33.11 -25.28 -19.89
CA ALA A 1177 32.26 -26.24 -19.21
C ALA A 1177 30.94 -26.46 -19.98
N GLY A 1178 30.37 -25.39 -20.54
CA GLY A 1178 29.19 -25.46 -21.40
C GLY A 1178 29.46 -26.26 -22.68
N GLN A 1179 30.60 -26.01 -23.35
CA GLN A 1179 31.01 -26.78 -24.52
C GLN A 1179 31.24 -28.26 -24.21
N ARG A 1180 31.82 -28.59 -23.04
CA ARG A 1180 31.97 -29.98 -22.58
C ARG A 1180 30.63 -30.65 -22.33
N LEU A 1181 29.70 -29.93 -21.70
CA LEU A 1181 28.34 -30.41 -21.45
C LEU A 1181 27.59 -30.67 -22.77
N GLU A 1182 27.68 -29.75 -23.73
CA GLU A 1182 27.09 -29.93 -25.06
C GLU A 1182 27.72 -31.10 -25.80
N SER A 1183 29.06 -31.24 -25.75
CA SER A 1183 29.76 -32.37 -26.38
C SER A 1183 29.34 -33.70 -25.77
N ALA A 1184 29.28 -33.80 -24.44
CA ALA A 1184 28.84 -35.01 -23.74
C ALA A 1184 27.37 -35.35 -24.05
N ARG A 1185 26.50 -34.33 -24.17
CA ARG A 1185 25.09 -34.51 -24.56
C ARG A 1185 24.97 -34.99 -26.01
N MET A 1186 25.72 -34.42 -26.93
CA MET A 1186 25.73 -34.85 -28.33
C MET A 1186 26.21 -36.29 -28.47
N GLU A 1187 27.22 -36.70 -27.70
CA GLU A 1187 27.74 -38.06 -27.75
C GLU A 1187 26.78 -39.09 -27.14
N LEU A 1188 26.11 -38.74 -26.03
CA LEU A 1188 25.01 -39.54 -25.47
C LEU A 1188 23.86 -39.65 -26.47
N GLN A 1189 23.49 -38.56 -27.13
CA GLN A 1189 22.46 -38.57 -28.18
C GLN A 1189 22.88 -39.43 -29.38
N ARG A 1190 24.17 -39.42 -29.77
CA ARG A 1190 24.67 -40.25 -30.86
C ARG A 1190 24.58 -41.73 -30.53
N ILE A 1191 24.97 -42.15 -29.32
CA ILE A 1191 24.87 -43.55 -28.89
C ILE A 1191 23.41 -43.98 -28.79
N ARG A 1192 22.53 -43.11 -28.30
CA ARG A 1192 21.09 -43.35 -28.29
C ARG A 1192 20.52 -43.48 -29.71
N ALA A 1193 20.98 -42.66 -30.66
CA ALA A 1193 20.60 -42.74 -32.06
C ALA A 1193 21.10 -44.03 -32.73
N GLU A 1194 22.36 -44.42 -32.51
CA GLU A 1194 22.93 -45.69 -33.00
C GLU A 1194 22.20 -46.92 -32.40
N ALA A 1195 21.79 -46.85 -31.13
CA ALA A 1195 20.98 -47.89 -30.49
C ALA A 1195 19.57 -47.94 -31.12
N PHE A 1196 18.98 -46.77 -31.42
CA PHE A 1196 17.69 -46.65 -32.07
C PHE A 1196 17.71 -47.19 -33.51
N GLU A 1197 18.77 -46.91 -34.28
CA GLU A 1197 18.99 -47.47 -35.62
C GLU A 1197 19.17 -49.00 -35.62
N LYS A 1198 19.85 -49.56 -34.61
CA LYS A 1198 19.96 -51.04 -34.48
C LYS A 1198 18.62 -51.71 -34.15
N LEU A 1199 17.71 -51.01 -33.49
CA LEU A 1199 16.37 -51.48 -33.15
C LEU A 1199 15.36 -51.27 -34.29
N ALA A 1200 15.57 -50.27 -35.14
CA ALA A 1200 14.76 -49.97 -36.32
C ALA A 1200 15.40 -50.56 -37.59
N GLY A 1201 15.05 -51.80 -37.96
CA GLY A 1201 15.63 -52.47 -39.13
C GLY A 1201 15.52 -51.68 -40.47
N ASP A 1202 16.59 -51.76 -41.27
CA ASP A 1202 16.81 -51.50 -42.71
C ASP A 1202 16.27 -50.23 -43.43
N ASP A 1203 15.59 -49.28 -42.78
CA ASP A 1203 15.30 -47.99 -43.41
C ASP A 1203 16.15 -46.85 -42.80
N GLN A 1204 17.23 -46.49 -43.49
CA GLN A 1204 18.19 -45.44 -43.10
C GLN A 1204 17.54 -44.07 -42.88
N PRO A 1205 17.83 -43.37 -41.77
CA PRO A 1205 17.46 -41.97 -41.62
C PRO A 1205 18.40 -41.04 -42.41
N PRO A 1206 17.93 -39.87 -42.89
CA PRO A 1206 18.74 -38.96 -43.69
C PRO A 1206 19.79 -38.23 -42.85
N GLU A 1207 21.00 -38.10 -43.41
CA GLU A 1207 22.16 -37.43 -42.82
C GLU A 1207 21.85 -35.97 -42.44
N TYR A 1208 22.14 -35.62 -41.19
CA TYR A 1208 22.13 -34.25 -40.70
C TYR A 1208 23.44 -33.54 -41.05
N SER A 1209 23.37 -32.49 -41.86
CA SER A 1209 24.47 -31.55 -42.04
C SER A 1209 24.23 -30.28 -41.22
N GLY A 1210 25.06 -30.10 -40.17
CA GLY A 1210 25.55 -28.82 -39.64
C GLY A 1210 24.58 -27.88 -38.95
#